data_AF-A0A7X8FAK6-F1
#
_entry.id   AF-A0A7X8FAK6-F1
#
_cell.length_a   1.000
_cell.length_b   1.000
_cell.length_c   1.000
_cell.angle_alpha   90.00
_cell.angle_beta   90.00
_cell.angle_gamma   90.00
#
_symmetry.space_group_name_H-M   'P 1'
#
loop_
_entity.id
_entity.type
_entity.pdbx_description
1 polymer ?
#
loop_
_entity_poly.entity_id
_entity_poly.type
_entity_poly.pdbx_seq_one_letter_code
_entity_poly.pdbx_strand_id
1 'polypeptide(L)'
;MRSFLILLLLVLVCGVWAGEFQPLDQDDILQLLDMLAEADLDSTDLAFEKDWDLSTRFKLESQMRVLQNPWEGLNELAHWRRLLGTQCMCQIASSCMAEAWQIPKDDIPHTDFAKVLENAGTSPKALAKSWSRILDQHQRDWRQAFSAFSPAQIDSLRSFWYQLCSESEDREKYKDYMAVRGLPYLEDVGLEYFAEFYDRVDWVLLRQTALSYQKACSALEKAASKLKFPSKKPYIYKSPHGLMIFGTAGDDIYLPHEKERVCLILDPSGNDQYRLPLGACWESPFFYLWDGDGNDVYSHDQPGGLFTAELGCCISVDVKGRDLYQGDDFSFAAYLGFALHRDLEGDDIYRCGMFSQGAALFGVAILNDEAGNDRYDATSLSQGLGTTRGIGLLMDKAGDDIYYLGGKYYHAPLMPLDHRTLGQGMGFGFRPDYAGGIGILYDGDGNDRYLGGVYAQGVGYWYAMGMLIDEAGNDVYNAVYYPQGSGIHLACGMLYDASGDDAYYSRNGPGQGAAHDWGVGMLIDGAGNDAYSIHGGQGLGLSNSVAIFVDRSGDDRYERKEEQNYGSGARSRGAGSIGLFLDAGGTDSYPDSLMANDKTWQKGTYGIGRDIDLRPSLKTSTEELAESAELPEADDPIEELFAAAAEWEVGSAIQRVRTARSYLAERSEEAIPWVLEHKLNTKSGLEYRALEALLKDAPQMAEGLYPYINEADSLAAKNAISLLAGEADSLLVPYIQELLTDGKYIPTCLSVLGVYPNEESIATLSQWLVHPVERYQFIAARSLASMQTPETNRILREKLVDPSFLLKCVLRFLTDEDER
;
A
#
# COMPACT_ATOMS: atom_id res chain seq x y z
N MET A 1 36.96 6.22 -26.65
CA MET A 1 37.68 7.19 -25.77
C MET A 1 36.88 8.46 -25.50
N ARG A 2 36.23 9.11 -26.48
CA ARG A 2 35.33 10.25 -26.21
C ARG A 2 34.02 9.84 -25.49
N SER A 3 33.42 8.71 -25.86
CA SER A 3 32.22 8.18 -25.18
C SER A 3 32.47 7.77 -23.72
N PHE A 4 33.68 7.26 -23.42
CA PHE A 4 34.06 6.84 -22.06
C PHE A 4 34.34 8.02 -21.11
N LEU A 5 34.82 9.16 -21.65
CA LEU A 5 35.02 10.38 -20.85
C LEU A 5 33.73 11.16 -20.59
N ILE A 6 32.70 11.00 -21.43
CA ILE A 6 31.36 11.59 -21.23
C ILE A 6 30.58 10.76 -20.20
N LEU A 7 30.68 9.42 -20.27
CA LEU A 7 30.11 8.50 -19.27
C LEU A 7 30.59 8.83 -17.84
N LEU A 8 31.90 9.09 -17.69
CA LEU A 8 32.53 9.34 -16.37
C LEU A 8 32.25 10.75 -15.81
N LEU A 9 31.87 11.72 -16.66
CA LEU A 9 31.47 13.06 -16.23
C LEU A 9 29.98 13.14 -15.86
N LEU A 10 29.13 12.25 -16.41
CA LEU A 10 27.70 12.13 -16.11
C LEU A 10 27.40 11.32 -14.84
N VAL A 11 28.22 10.31 -14.53
CA VAL A 11 28.24 9.63 -13.21
C VAL A 11 28.62 10.59 -12.07
N LEU A 12 29.17 11.77 -12.40
CA LEU A 12 29.44 12.85 -11.44
C LEU A 12 28.30 13.90 -11.34
N VAL A 13 27.36 13.91 -12.29
CA VAL A 13 26.17 14.79 -12.28
C VAL A 13 24.96 14.06 -11.68
N CYS A 14 24.84 12.75 -11.90
CA CYS A 14 24.01 11.88 -11.06
C CYS A 14 24.80 11.61 -9.79
N GLY A 15 24.42 12.18 -8.65
CA GLY A 15 25.10 11.95 -7.37
C GLY A 15 24.89 10.52 -6.86
N VAL A 16 25.43 9.51 -7.55
CA VAL A 16 25.39 8.10 -7.13
C VAL A 16 26.49 7.88 -6.08
N TRP A 17 26.26 8.41 -4.88
CA TRP A 17 26.84 7.82 -3.69
C TRP A 17 25.95 6.64 -3.35
N ALA A 18 26.52 5.42 -3.31
CA ALA A 18 25.87 4.25 -2.74
C ALA A 18 25.43 4.62 -1.31
N GLY A 19 24.15 4.93 -1.16
CA GLY A 19 23.53 5.41 0.06
C GLY A 19 22.15 4.81 0.17
N GLU A 20 21.71 4.57 1.39
CA GLU A 20 20.53 3.76 1.77
C GLU A 20 19.18 4.19 1.14
N PHE A 21 19.11 5.30 0.40
CA PHE A 21 17.85 5.88 -0.12
C PHE A 21 17.84 6.09 -1.65
N GLN A 22 18.78 5.53 -2.40
CA GLN A 22 18.75 5.65 -3.87
C GLN A 22 17.68 4.72 -4.47
N PRO A 23 16.75 5.22 -5.31
CA PRO A 23 15.73 4.39 -5.94
C PRO A 23 16.30 3.33 -6.89
N LEU A 24 17.37 3.69 -7.61
CA LEU A 24 18.06 2.82 -8.56
C LEU A 24 19.56 2.78 -8.21
N ASP A 25 20.18 1.62 -8.39
CA ASP A 25 21.62 1.51 -8.23
C ASP A 25 22.38 1.82 -9.53
N GLN A 26 23.71 1.65 -9.49
CA GLN A 26 24.55 1.98 -10.63
C GLN A 26 24.30 1.05 -11.83
N ASP A 27 23.99 -0.22 -11.60
CA ASP A 27 23.82 -1.20 -12.67
C ASP A 27 22.48 -0.97 -13.38
N ASP A 28 21.41 -0.62 -12.63
CA ASP A 28 20.12 -0.20 -13.18
C ASP A 28 20.29 1.02 -14.12
N ILE A 29 21.01 2.05 -13.65
CA ILE A 29 21.23 3.27 -14.44
C ILE A 29 22.04 2.96 -15.70
N LEU A 30 23.12 2.16 -15.58
CA LEU A 30 23.92 1.76 -16.74
C LEU A 30 23.07 1.00 -17.76
N GLN A 31 22.11 0.20 -17.31
CA GLN A 31 21.22 -0.56 -18.16
C GLN A 31 20.23 0.33 -18.92
N LEU A 32 19.62 1.32 -18.25
CA LEU A 32 18.77 2.32 -18.91
C LEU A 32 19.54 3.13 -19.96
N LEU A 33 20.81 3.45 -19.70
CA LEU A 33 21.67 4.15 -20.66
C LEU A 33 22.00 3.30 -21.89
N ASP A 34 22.24 2.00 -21.70
CA ASP A 34 22.47 1.06 -22.79
C ASP A 34 21.20 0.86 -23.63
N MET A 35 20.03 0.76 -22.99
CA MET A 35 18.74 0.75 -23.70
C MET A 35 18.58 1.99 -24.57
N LEU A 36 18.81 3.20 -24.04
CA LEU A 36 18.75 4.43 -24.85
C LEU A 36 19.68 4.36 -26.07
N ALA A 37 20.90 3.84 -25.90
CA ALA A 37 21.86 3.70 -27.00
C ALA A 37 21.35 2.77 -28.12
N GLU A 38 20.57 1.73 -27.81
CA GLU A 38 19.94 0.88 -28.83
C GLU A 38 18.84 1.60 -29.65
N ALA A 39 18.25 2.68 -29.12
CA ALA A 39 17.34 3.56 -29.86
C ALA A 39 18.06 4.68 -30.61
N ASP A 40 19.40 4.65 -30.70
CA ASP A 40 20.23 5.75 -31.17
C ASP A 40 20.04 7.05 -30.33
N LEU A 41 19.77 6.90 -29.03
CA LEU A 41 19.62 7.97 -28.04
C LEU A 41 20.74 7.92 -27.00
N ASP A 42 20.90 8.99 -26.22
CA ASP A 42 21.73 9.02 -25.02
C ASP A 42 21.02 9.69 -23.84
N SER A 43 21.68 9.73 -22.67
CA SER A 43 21.13 10.31 -21.44
C SER A 43 20.53 11.71 -21.60
N THR A 44 21.08 12.52 -22.52
CA THR A 44 20.67 13.91 -22.73
C THR A 44 19.39 14.03 -23.55
N ASP A 45 19.01 12.97 -24.27
CA ASP A 45 17.78 12.95 -25.05
C ASP A 45 16.51 12.86 -24.19
N LEU A 46 16.61 12.49 -22.92
CA LEU A 46 15.50 12.65 -21.97
C LEU A 46 15.28 14.12 -21.59
N ALA A 47 16.33 14.94 -21.69
CA ALA A 47 16.39 16.29 -21.15
C ALA A 47 16.07 17.39 -22.19
N PHE A 48 15.04 17.17 -23.01
CA PHE A 48 14.55 18.15 -23.97
C PHE A 48 13.56 19.14 -23.36
N GLU A 49 13.36 20.29 -24.05
CA GLU A 49 12.47 21.38 -23.65
C GLU A 49 11.01 20.90 -23.48
N LYS A 50 10.52 20.96 -22.25
CA LYS A 50 9.14 20.62 -21.89
C LYS A 50 8.35 21.80 -21.32
N ASP A 51 8.94 22.98 -21.17
CA ASP A 51 8.25 24.19 -20.70
C ASP A 51 7.65 24.96 -21.89
N TRP A 52 6.42 24.60 -22.27
CA TRP A 52 5.77 25.19 -23.46
C TRP A 52 4.72 26.26 -23.16
N ASP A 53 4.17 26.30 -21.94
CA ASP A 53 3.29 27.38 -21.48
C ASP A 53 4.06 28.36 -20.59
N LEU A 54 4.65 29.36 -21.23
CA LEU A 54 5.42 30.40 -20.54
C LEU A 54 4.55 31.38 -19.75
N SER A 55 3.21 31.34 -19.93
CA SER A 55 2.29 32.21 -19.22
C SER A 55 1.88 31.66 -17.85
N THR A 56 1.97 30.34 -17.67
CA THR A 56 1.67 29.68 -16.40
C THR A 56 2.56 30.21 -15.28
N ARG A 57 1.93 30.73 -14.23
CA ARG A 57 2.58 31.28 -13.03
C ARG A 57 2.91 30.19 -12.02
N PHE A 58 3.79 30.54 -11.08
CA PHE A 58 4.05 29.78 -9.85
C PHE A 58 4.71 28.40 -9.99
N LYS A 59 5.40 28.14 -11.11
CA LYS A 59 6.19 26.90 -11.28
C LYS A 59 7.25 26.80 -10.18
N LEU A 60 7.35 25.63 -9.54
CA LEU A 60 8.39 25.34 -8.54
C LEU A 60 9.72 24.96 -9.23
N GLU A 61 10.85 25.26 -8.61
CA GLU A 61 12.16 24.93 -9.19
C GLU A 61 12.38 23.41 -9.29
N SER A 62 12.04 22.63 -8.26
CA SER A 62 12.20 21.16 -8.21
C SER A 62 11.39 20.46 -9.32
N GLN A 63 10.09 20.76 -9.45
CA GLN A 63 9.26 20.17 -10.50
C GLN A 63 9.77 20.50 -11.90
N MET A 64 10.26 21.73 -12.12
CA MET A 64 10.81 22.11 -13.42
C MET A 64 12.14 21.42 -13.68
N ARG A 65 12.95 21.19 -12.64
CA ARG A 65 14.19 20.42 -12.73
C ARG A 65 13.91 18.99 -13.22
N VAL A 66 12.95 18.30 -12.60
CA VAL A 66 12.53 16.95 -13.00
C VAL A 66 11.89 16.92 -14.39
N LEU A 67 10.99 17.87 -14.67
CA LEU A 67 10.32 17.95 -15.97
C LEU A 67 11.34 18.13 -17.11
N GLN A 68 12.30 19.03 -16.93
CA GLN A 68 13.32 19.31 -17.93
C GLN A 68 14.41 18.24 -17.97
N ASN A 69 14.72 17.58 -16.85
CA ASN A 69 15.69 16.51 -16.76
C ASN A 69 15.13 15.34 -15.92
N PRO A 70 14.51 14.33 -16.56
CA PRO A 70 13.87 13.21 -15.85
C PRO A 70 14.78 12.45 -14.88
N TRP A 71 16.10 12.45 -15.10
CA TRP A 71 17.08 11.85 -14.16
C TRP A 71 17.05 12.49 -12.77
N GLU A 72 16.66 13.76 -12.66
CA GLU A 72 16.52 14.44 -11.39
C GLU A 72 15.33 13.91 -10.59
N GLY A 73 14.40 13.19 -11.22
CA GLY A 73 13.33 12.48 -10.51
C GLY A 73 13.88 11.46 -9.51
N LEU A 74 14.98 10.77 -9.86
CA LEU A 74 15.66 9.85 -8.95
C LEU A 74 16.25 10.58 -7.74
N ASN A 75 16.84 11.77 -7.97
CA ASN A 75 17.39 12.60 -6.90
C ASN A 75 16.29 13.15 -5.98
N GLU A 76 15.15 13.55 -6.55
CA GLU A 76 14.00 14.02 -5.77
C GLU A 76 13.38 12.89 -4.95
N LEU A 77 13.16 11.70 -5.52
CA LEU A 77 12.73 10.51 -4.77
C LEU A 77 13.69 10.20 -3.63
N ALA A 78 15.00 10.13 -3.89
CA ALA A 78 16.01 9.92 -2.85
C ALA A 78 16.01 11.01 -1.77
N HIS A 79 15.73 12.26 -2.15
CA HIS A 79 15.64 13.38 -1.22
C HIS A 79 14.45 13.21 -0.28
N TRP A 80 13.26 12.95 -0.81
CA TRP A 80 12.03 12.81 -0.04
C TRP A 80 12.05 11.56 0.83
N ARG A 81 12.46 10.40 0.30
CA ARG A 81 12.65 9.17 1.09
C ARG A 81 13.53 9.40 2.31
N ARG A 82 14.72 9.99 2.11
CA ARG A 82 15.63 10.31 3.22
C ARG A 82 15.01 11.30 4.21
N LEU A 83 14.37 12.37 3.71
CA LEU A 83 13.78 13.41 4.55
C LEU A 83 12.68 12.82 5.43
N LEU A 84 11.80 12.01 4.86
CA LEU A 84 10.62 11.46 5.52
C LEU A 84 10.96 10.26 6.40
N GLY A 85 11.89 9.41 5.99
CA GLY A 85 12.30 8.22 6.76
C GLY A 85 13.26 8.50 7.92
N THR A 86 13.96 9.66 7.98
CA THR A 86 15.06 9.85 8.96
C THR A 86 15.08 11.17 9.75
N GLN A 87 14.37 12.21 9.31
CA GLN A 87 14.50 13.54 9.91
C GLN A 87 13.39 13.83 10.92
N CYS A 88 13.63 14.78 11.85
CA CYS A 88 12.56 15.23 12.75
C CYS A 88 11.44 15.93 11.98
N MET A 89 10.22 15.90 12.53
CA MET A 89 9.09 16.69 12.01
C MET A 89 9.40 18.19 11.86
N CYS A 90 10.30 18.74 12.68
CA CYS A 90 10.78 20.11 12.53
C CYS A 90 11.56 20.37 11.22
N GLN A 91 12.39 19.41 10.79
CA GLN A 91 13.18 19.48 9.57
C GLN A 91 12.33 19.17 8.35
N ILE A 92 11.38 18.25 8.47
CA ILE A 92 10.36 17.93 7.45
C ILE A 92 9.55 19.19 7.16
N ALA A 93 8.86 19.76 8.15
CA ALA A 93 8.06 20.97 7.99
C ALA A 93 8.87 22.16 7.42
N SER A 94 10.10 22.35 7.91
CA SER A 94 11.01 23.39 7.41
C SER A 94 11.35 23.22 5.94
N SER A 95 11.57 21.97 5.49
CA SER A 95 11.87 21.64 4.10
C SER A 95 10.64 21.81 3.21
N CYS A 96 9.46 21.33 3.64
CA CYS A 96 8.20 21.54 2.94
C CYS A 96 7.90 23.03 2.74
N MET A 97 8.05 23.86 3.78
CA MET A 97 7.82 25.32 3.66
C MET A 97 8.82 26.02 2.74
N ALA A 98 10.09 25.62 2.79
CA ALA A 98 11.12 26.16 1.91
C ALA A 98 10.81 25.84 0.44
N GLU A 99 10.37 24.61 0.16
CA GLU A 99 9.99 24.16 -1.18
C GLU A 99 8.70 24.83 -1.66
N ALA A 100 7.62 24.79 -0.85
CA ALA A 100 6.32 25.37 -1.18
C ALA A 100 6.43 26.85 -1.59
N TRP A 101 7.21 27.61 -0.82
CA TRP A 101 7.27 29.07 -0.93
C TRP A 101 8.53 29.57 -1.64
N GLN A 102 9.39 28.66 -2.12
CA GLN A 102 10.60 28.95 -2.88
C GLN A 102 11.50 29.96 -2.16
N ILE A 103 11.78 29.67 -0.88
CA ILE A 103 12.61 30.49 0.00
C ILE A 103 13.76 29.66 0.60
N PRO A 104 14.93 30.26 0.84
CA PRO A 104 16.07 29.54 1.40
C PRO A 104 15.77 28.87 2.75
N LYS A 105 16.41 27.72 2.99
CA LYS A 105 16.41 27.03 4.29
C LYS A 105 17.33 27.77 5.27
N ASP A 106 16.93 28.96 5.70
CA ASP A 106 17.68 29.76 6.66
C ASP A 106 17.37 29.35 8.11
N ASP A 107 18.37 29.52 8.97
CA ASP A 107 18.23 29.38 10.42
C ASP A 107 17.28 30.43 10.99
N ILE A 108 16.31 29.96 11.78
CA ILE A 108 15.38 30.84 12.48
C ILE A 108 16.02 31.28 13.78
N PRO A 109 15.92 32.57 14.16
CA PRO A 109 16.40 33.07 15.44
C PRO A 109 16.00 32.16 16.60
N HIS A 110 16.99 31.73 17.39
CA HIS A 110 16.75 30.83 18.50
C HIS A 110 15.98 31.53 19.62
N THR A 111 14.79 31.00 19.92
CA THR A 111 14.02 31.36 21.11
C THR A 111 13.88 30.14 22.00
N ASP A 112 14.33 30.25 23.25
CA ASP A 112 14.20 29.20 24.25
C ASP A 112 12.79 29.24 24.87
N PHE A 113 11.82 28.66 24.15
CA PHE A 113 10.43 28.58 24.60
C PHE A 113 10.27 27.74 25.87
N ALA A 114 11.13 26.74 26.08
CA ALA A 114 11.09 25.90 27.28
C ALA A 114 11.30 26.74 28.53
N LYS A 115 12.27 27.67 28.51
CA LYS A 115 12.51 28.61 29.61
C LYS A 115 11.36 29.59 29.85
N VAL A 116 10.66 30.00 28.78
CA VAL A 116 9.46 30.87 28.92
C VAL A 116 8.33 30.13 29.64
N LEU A 117 8.13 28.86 29.29
CA LEU A 117 7.08 28.00 29.84
C LEU A 117 7.43 27.44 31.23
N GLU A 118 8.72 27.27 31.57
CA GLU A 118 9.19 26.75 32.86
C GLU A 118 8.60 27.52 34.05
N ASN A 119 8.46 28.84 33.92
CA ASN A 119 7.86 29.70 34.94
C ASN A 119 6.40 29.36 35.29
N ALA A 120 5.71 28.57 34.48
CA ALA A 120 4.35 28.11 34.74
C ALA A 120 4.27 27.01 35.81
N GLY A 121 5.35 26.25 36.00
CA GLY A 121 5.36 25.08 36.88
C GLY A 121 4.24 24.10 36.53
N THR A 122 3.38 23.80 37.51
CA THR A 122 2.28 22.82 37.39
C THR A 122 0.90 23.45 37.19
N SER A 123 0.79 24.77 37.04
CA SER A 123 -0.49 25.49 37.06
C SER A 123 -1.02 25.77 35.65
N PRO A 124 -2.24 25.28 35.29
CA PRO A 124 -2.89 25.58 34.02
C PRO A 124 -3.02 27.10 33.75
N LYS A 125 -3.43 27.87 34.77
CA LYS A 125 -3.56 29.33 34.66
C LYS A 125 -2.22 30.03 34.40
N ALA A 126 -1.14 29.56 35.02
CA ALA A 126 0.18 30.14 34.81
C ALA A 126 0.71 29.79 33.41
N LEU A 127 0.47 28.56 32.94
CA LEU A 127 0.85 28.12 31.60
C LEU A 127 0.09 28.92 30.53
N ALA A 128 -1.24 29.06 30.67
CA ALA A 128 -2.07 29.86 29.77
C ALA A 128 -1.56 31.30 29.64
N LYS A 129 -1.11 31.91 30.74
CA LYS A 129 -0.51 33.26 30.73
C LYS A 129 0.84 33.32 30.01
N SER A 130 1.67 32.30 30.15
CA SER A 130 2.95 32.24 29.43
C SER A 130 2.72 31.98 27.94
N TRP A 131 1.82 31.06 27.61
CA TRP A 131 1.41 30.77 26.23
C TRP A 131 0.82 31.99 25.53
N SER A 132 -0.06 32.74 26.21
CA SER A 132 -0.61 33.99 25.65
C SER A 132 0.47 35.01 25.27
N ARG A 133 1.59 35.09 26.01
CA ARG A 133 2.71 36.00 25.66
C ARG A 133 3.49 35.50 24.44
N ILE A 134 3.60 34.19 24.28
CA ILE A 134 4.20 33.59 23.09
C ILE A 134 3.32 33.93 21.88
N LEU A 135 1.99 33.77 22.00
CA LEU A 135 1.05 34.15 20.94
C LEU A 135 1.05 35.65 20.64
N ASP A 136 1.25 36.53 21.64
CA ASP A 136 1.39 37.98 21.40
C ASP A 136 2.56 38.30 20.46
N GLN A 137 3.67 37.56 20.56
CA GLN A 137 4.80 37.71 19.64
C GLN A 137 4.44 37.20 18.25
N HIS A 138 4.00 35.95 18.13
CA HIS A 138 3.69 35.33 16.85
C HIS A 138 2.57 36.06 16.09
N GLN A 139 1.55 36.59 16.80
CA GLN A 139 0.48 37.36 16.16
C GLN A 139 0.98 38.69 15.57
N ARG A 140 2.00 39.33 16.16
CA ARG A 140 2.59 40.54 15.59
C ARG A 140 3.30 40.23 14.27
N ASP A 141 4.12 39.20 14.28
CA ASP A 141 4.90 38.79 13.11
C ASP A 141 3.98 38.28 11.99
N TRP A 142 2.98 37.46 12.33
CA TRP A 142 1.95 36.98 11.40
C TRP A 142 1.14 38.12 10.77
N ARG A 143 0.67 39.10 11.56
CA ARG A 143 -0.05 40.26 11.01
C ARG A 143 0.81 41.09 10.07
N GLN A 144 2.11 41.17 10.34
CA GLN A 144 3.03 41.86 9.46
C GLN A 144 3.17 41.13 8.11
N ALA A 145 3.12 39.80 8.10
CA ALA A 145 3.20 39.02 6.87
C ALA A 145 2.04 39.28 5.90
N PHE A 146 0.87 39.68 6.43
CA PHE A 146 -0.31 40.08 5.67
C PHE A 146 -0.60 41.59 5.71
N SER A 147 0.36 42.41 6.14
CA SER A 147 0.15 43.86 6.34
C SER A 147 -0.19 44.63 5.06
N ALA A 148 0.11 44.06 3.90
CA ALA A 148 -0.20 44.64 2.61
C ALA A 148 -1.70 44.55 2.25
N PHE A 149 -2.51 43.75 2.95
CA PHE A 149 -3.90 43.45 2.58
C PHE A 149 -4.93 44.26 3.38
N SER A 150 -6.02 44.65 2.72
CA SER A 150 -7.21 45.14 3.41
C SER A 150 -8.07 43.98 3.92
N PRO A 151 -8.94 44.18 4.94
CA PRO A 151 -9.86 43.14 5.39
C PRO A 151 -10.70 42.53 4.27
N ALA A 152 -11.22 43.36 3.36
CA ALA A 152 -12.00 42.89 2.22
C ALA A 152 -11.19 42.00 1.26
N GLN A 153 -9.90 42.31 1.05
CA GLN A 153 -9.03 41.47 0.23
C GLN A 153 -8.73 40.12 0.88
N ILE A 154 -8.61 40.08 2.21
CA ILE A 154 -8.51 38.83 2.95
C ILE A 154 -9.79 38.00 2.79
N ASP A 155 -10.96 38.60 2.93
CA ASP A 155 -12.24 37.90 2.75
C ASP A 155 -12.38 37.36 1.31
N SER A 156 -11.90 38.10 0.31
CA SER A 156 -11.80 37.61 -1.07
C SER A 156 -10.85 36.41 -1.21
N LEU A 157 -9.68 36.40 -0.55
CA LEU A 157 -8.75 35.26 -0.59
C LEU A 157 -9.35 34.00 0.04
N ARG A 158 -10.04 34.15 1.17
CA ARG A 158 -10.75 33.04 1.82
C ARG A 158 -11.82 32.46 0.89
N SER A 159 -12.59 33.33 0.27
CA SER A 159 -13.65 32.92 -0.68
C SER A 159 -13.06 32.26 -1.93
N PHE A 160 -11.93 32.78 -2.42
CA PHE A 160 -11.19 32.20 -3.54
C PHE A 160 -10.81 30.75 -3.28
N TRP A 161 -10.25 30.44 -2.11
CA TRP A 161 -9.82 29.08 -1.79
C TRP A 161 -10.98 28.08 -1.82
N TYR A 162 -12.07 28.35 -1.09
CA TYR A 162 -13.21 27.43 -1.08
C TYR A 162 -13.85 27.29 -2.46
N GLN A 163 -13.99 28.36 -3.23
CA GLN A 163 -14.58 28.28 -4.57
C GLN A 163 -13.68 27.54 -5.56
N LEU A 164 -12.37 27.83 -5.58
CA LEU A 164 -11.43 27.25 -6.54
C LEU A 164 -11.25 25.74 -6.33
N CYS A 165 -11.20 25.32 -5.06
CA CYS A 165 -10.94 23.93 -4.69
C CYS A 165 -12.23 23.13 -4.45
N SER A 166 -13.38 23.65 -4.90
CA SER A 166 -14.68 22.97 -4.78
C SER A 166 -15.20 22.45 -6.11
N GLU A 167 -16.02 21.41 -6.06
CA GLU A 167 -16.74 20.91 -7.22
C GLU A 167 -18.02 21.68 -7.50
N SER A 168 -18.36 21.76 -8.78
CA SER A 168 -19.54 22.47 -9.25
C SER A 168 -20.85 21.91 -8.69
N GLU A 169 -20.87 20.62 -8.38
CA GLU A 169 -21.96 19.86 -7.80
C GLU A 169 -22.33 20.35 -6.40
N ASP A 170 -21.35 20.88 -5.66
CA ASP A 170 -21.51 21.39 -4.30
C ASP A 170 -21.69 22.92 -4.26
N ARG A 171 -21.93 23.57 -5.40
CA ARG A 171 -22.01 25.04 -5.50
C ARG A 171 -22.95 25.68 -4.48
N GLU A 172 -24.13 25.10 -4.26
CA GLU A 172 -25.11 25.66 -3.30
C GLU A 172 -24.65 25.49 -1.85
N LYS A 173 -24.00 24.36 -1.51
CA LYS A 173 -23.35 24.15 -0.19
C LYS A 173 -22.37 25.28 0.12
N TYR A 174 -21.51 25.64 -0.84
CA TYR A 174 -20.50 26.69 -0.63
C TYR A 174 -21.07 28.10 -0.62
N LYS A 175 -22.15 28.37 -1.36
CA LYS A 175 -22.89 29.64 -1.25
C LYS A 175 -23.46 29.85 0.15
N ASP A 176 -24.12 28.83 0.70
CA ASP A 176 -24.71 28.87 2.03
C ASP A 176 -23.62 29.01 3.10
N TYR A 177 -22.54 28.23 2.99
CA TYR A 177 -21.38 28.31 3.87
C TYR A 177 -20.77 29.72 3.92
N MET A 178 -20.55 30.34 2.75
CA MET A 178 -20.01 31.70 2.66
C MET A 178 -20.96 32.74 3.24
N ALA A 179 -22.26 32.64 2.94
CA ALA A 179 -23.27 33.56 3.44
C ALA A 179 -23.34 33.57 4.98
N VAL A 180 -23.28 32.39 5.62
CA VAL A 180 -23.28 32.26 7.09
C VAL A 180 -22.03 32.91 7.71
N ARG A 181 -20.89 32.85 7.01
CA ARG A 181 -19.62 33.43 7.49
C ARG A 181 -19.40 34.89 7.09
N GLY A 182 -20.34 35.49 6.35
CA GLY A 182 -20.20 36.86 5.84
C GLY A 182 -19.10 37.01 4.79
N LEU A 183 -18.71 35.92 4.13
CA LEU A 183 -17.72 35.93 3.06
C LEU A 183 -18.37 36.31 1.72
N PRO A 184 -17.67 37.08 0.84
CA PRO A 184 -18.20 37.43 -0.47
C PRO A 184 -18.21 36.21 -1.41
N TYR A 185 -19.33 35.93 -2.06
CA TYR A 185 -19.36 34.98 -3.16
C TYR A 185 -18.77 35.64 -4.42
N LEU A 186 -17.70 35.06 -4.98
CA LEU A 186 -17.02 35.64 -6.15
C LEU A 186 -17.79 35.24 -7.42
N GLU A 187 -18.24 36.22 -8.21
CA GLU A 187 -18.95 35.97 -9.47
C GLU A 187 -18.06 35.25 -10.49
N ASP A 188 -16.76 35.55 -10.48
CA ASP A 188 -15.73 34.89 -11.28
C ASP A 188 -14.47 34.66 -10.42
N VAL A 189 -13.91 33.45 -10.50
CA VAL A 189 -12.68 33.07 -9.80
C VAL A 189 -11.51 33.38 -10.73
N GLY A 190 -11.25 34.68 -10.94
CA GLY A 190 -10.22 35.14 -11.86
C GLY A 190 -8.82 34.85 -11.36
N LEU A 191 -8.18 33.78 -11.84
CA LEU A 191 -6.82 33.38 -11.45
C LEU A 191 -5.82 34.54 -11.65
N GLU A 192 -5.83 35.22 -12.80
CA GLU A 192 -4.92 36.35 -13.06
C GLU A 192 -5.03 37.47 -12.02
N TYR A 193 -6.25 37.79 -11.56
CA TYR A 193 -6.49 38.82 -10.54
C TYR A 193 -5.91 38.43 -9.17
N PHE A 194 -6.13 37.19 -8.73
CA PHE A 194 -5.60 36.72 -7.45
C PHE A 194 -4.10 36.48 -7.48
N ALA A 195 -3.51 36.30 -8.66
CA ALA A 195 -2.08 36.04 -8.80
C ALA A 195 -1.23 37.20 -8.24
N GLU A 196 -1.68 38.45 -8.42
CA GLU A 196 -1.05 39.65 -7.85
C GLU A 196 -1.12 39.72 -6.32
N PHE A 197 -2.06 39.00 -5.70
CA PHE A 197 -2.20 39.00 -4.25
C PHE A 197 -1.07 38.20 -3.61
N TYR A 198 -0.72 37.05 -4.19
CA TYR A 198 0.32 36.17 -3.65
C TYR A 198 1.73 36.81 -3.67
N ASP A 199 1.98 37.78 -4.54
CA ASP A 199 3.24 38.55 -4.56
C ASP A 199 3.36 39.55 -3.39
N ARG A 200 2.25 39.81 -2.67
CA ARG A 200 2.18 40.77 -1.56
C ARG A 200 2.30 40.12 -0.18
N VAL A 201 2.32 38.79 -0.11
CA VAL A 201 2.55 38.04 1.13
C VAL A 201 4.04 38.07 1.47
N ASP A 202 4.38 38.39 2.72
CA ASP A 202 5.76 38.20 3.20
C ASP A 202 5.99 36.73 3.55
N TRP A 203 6.38 35.95 2.55
CA TRP A 203 6.62 34.50 2.68
C TRP A 203 7.72 34.16 3.67
N VAL A 204 8.76 35.00 3.77
CA VAL A 204 9.87 34.80 4.70
C VAL A 204 9.37 34.92 6.14
N LEU A 205 8.62 35.99 6.43
CA LEU A 205 8.08 36.20 7.77
C LEU A 205 7.00 35.18 8.12
N LEU A 206 6.18 34.76 7.16
CA LEU A 206 5.19 33.69 7.34
C LEU A 206 5.88 32.38 7.74
N ARG A 207 6.95 31.98 7.02
CA ARG A 207 7.75 30.78 7.36
C ARG A 207 8.40 30.86 8.72
N GLN A 208 9.05 31.98 9.02
CA GLN A 208 9.69 32.18 10.33
C GLN A 208 8.68 32.07 11.46
N THR A 209 7.48 32.65 11.29
CA THR A 209 6.41 32.60 12.27
C THR A 209 5.89 31.18 12.45
N ALA A 210 5.62 30.45 11.37
CA ALA A 210 5.09 29.08 11.42
C ALA A 210 6.07 28.10 12.10
N LEU A 211 7.34 28.14 11.72
CA LEU A 211 8.37 27.27 12.31
C LEU A 211 8.72 27.66 13.76
N SER A 212 8.68 28.96 14.08
CA SER A 212 8.79 29.42 15.46
C SER A 212 7.62 28.91 16.31
N TYR A 213 6.40 28.95 15.76
CA TYR A 213 5.20 28.44 16.43
C TYR A 213 5.26 26.93 16.65
N GLN A 214 5.69 26.15 15.65
CA GLN A 214 5.92 24.71 15.79
C GLN A 214 6.90 24.40 16.93
N LYS A 215 8.04 25.10 16.99
CA LYS A 215 9.01 24.96 18.09
C LYS A 215 8.40 25.31 19.45
N ALA A 216 7.52 26.32 19.50
CA ALA A 216 6.81 26.68 20.71
C ALA A 216 5.82 25.58 21.15
N CYS A 217 5.14 24.94 20.20
CA CYS A 217 4.24 23.80 20.46
C CYS A 217 5.00 22.59 21.01
N SER A 218 6.15 22.21 20.41
CA SER A 218 6.99 21.14 20.95
C SER A 218 7.52 21.43 22.36
N ALA A 219 7.74 22.71 22.70
CA ALA A 219 8.08 23.11 24.07
C ALA A 219 6.86 23.05 25.01
N LEU A 220 5.66 23.30 24.48
CA LEU A 220 4.39 23.21 25.20
C LEU A 220 4.04 21.76 25.57
N GLU A 221 4.26 20.80 24.68
CA GLU A 221 4.11 19.34 24.94
C GLU A 221 4.89 18.93 26.20
N LYS A 222 6.17 19.32 26.25
CA LYS A 222 7.04 19.05 27.41
C LYS A 222 6.61 19.76 28.69
N ALA A 223 5.87 20.86 28.58
CA ALA A 223 5.32 21.57 29.73
C ALA A 223 3.97 20.97 30.17
N ALA A 224 3.16 20.49 29.22
CA ALA A 224 1.86 19.86 29.45
C ALA A 224 1.99 18.61 30.32
N SER A 225 2.99 17.76 30.08
CA SER A 225 3.27 16.56 30.91
C SER A 225 3.58 16.84 32.38
N LYS A 226 3.86 18.10 32.76
CA LYS A 226 4.11 18.52 34.15
C LYS A 226 2.90 19.22 34.79
N LEU A 227 1.82 19.45 34.05
CA LEU A 227 0.65 20.13 34.55
C LEU A 227 -0.10 19.28 35.58
N LYS A 228 -0.71 19.96 36.55
CA LYS A 228 -1.79 19.39 37.35
C LYS A 228 -3.11 19.71 36.66
N PHE A 229 -3.57 18.77 35.84
CA PHE A 229 -4.84 18.90 35.14
C PHE A 229 -6.03 18.97 36.12
N PRO A 230 -7.10 19.70 35.76
CA PRO A 230 -8.36 19.70 36.48
C PRO A 230 -8.92 18.27 36.68
N SER A 231 -9.56 18.01 37.82
CA SER A 231 -10.05 16.66 38.17
C SER A 231 -11.57 16.47 38.11
N LYS A 232 -12.32 17.50 37.70
CA LYS A 232 -13.80 17.47 37.75
C LYS A 232 -14.50 18.08 36.55
N LYS A 233 -13.87 19.09 35.95
CA LYS A 233 -14.37 19.76 34.74
C LYS A 233 -13.22 20.50 34.07
N PRO A 234 -13.27 20.68 32.74
CA PRO A 234 -12.27 21.45 32.03
C PRO A 234 -12.10 22.85 32.60
N TYR A 235 -10.85 23.30 32.69
CA TYR A 235 -10.51 24.67 33.05
C TYR A 235 -10.37 25.52 31.79
N ILE A 236 -11.16 26.59 31.71
CA ILE A 236 -11.16 27.50 30.57
C ILE A 236 -10.49 28.82 30.96
N TYR A 237 -9.49 29.22 30.19
CA TYR A 237 -8.81 30.51 30.30
C TYR A 237 -9.10 31.37 29.07
N LYS A 238 -9.64 32.57 29.29
CA LYS A 238 -9.88 33.55 28.24
C LYS A 238 -8.63 34.40 27.99
N SER A 239 -8.11 34.36 26.77
CA SER A 239 -6.99 35.18 26.31
C SER A 239 -7.43 36.15 25.19
N PRO A 240 -6.59 37.13 24.81
CA PRO A 240 -6.81 37.94 23.62
C PRO A 240 -6.83 37.13 22.30
N HIS A 241 -6.28 35.92 22.29
CA HIS A 241 -6.15 35.04 21.12
C HIS A 241 -7.27 33.99 21.02
N GLY A 242 -8.17 33.93 22.00
CA GLY A 242 -9.18 32.87 22.11
C GLY A 242 -9.18 32.16 23.46
N LEU A 243 -10.04 31.16 23.58
CA LEU A 243 -10.15 30.26 24.72
C LEU A 243 -9.01 29.25 24.70
N MET A 244 -8.42 29.04 25.88
CA MET A 244 -7.48 27.97 26.16
C MET A 244 -8.14 27.02 27.14
N ILE A 245 -8.28 25.76 26.74
CA ILE A 245 -8.99 24.73 27.50
C ILE A 245 -7.98 23.70 28.00
N PHE A 246 -8.11 23.34 29.27
CA PHE A 246 -7.35 22.28 29.91
C PHE A 246 -8.35 21.23 30.40
N GLY A 247 -8.30 20.05 29.80
CA GLY A 247 -9.21 18.94 30.03
C GLY A 247 -9.10 18.28 31.39
N THR A 248 -9.82 17.19 31.58
CA THR A 248 -9.75 16.34 32.76
C THR A 248 -9.21 14.96 32.41
N ALA A 249 -9.02 14.09 33.39
CA ALA A 249 -8.57 12.72 33.13
C ALA A 249 -9.74 11.75 32.87
N GLY A 250 -10.80 12.22 32.23
CA GLY A 250 -11.97 11.40 31.95
C GLY A 250 -12.87 12.08 30.93
N ASP A 251 -13.75 11.28 30.34
CA ASP A 251 -14.51 11.60 29.13
C ASP A 251 -15.15 13.01 29.14
N ASP A 252 -14.49 13.95 28.47
CA ASP A 252 -14.90 15.32 28.28
C ASP A 252 -15.60 15.51 26.93
N ILE A 253 -16.54 16.47 26.89
CA ILE A 253 -17.26 16.83 25.67
C ILE A 253 -17.01 18.30 25.38
N TYR A 254 -16.25 18.55 24.31
CA TYR A 254 -15.92 19.89 23.86
C TYR A 254 -16.95 20.36 22.83
N LEU A 255 -17.65 21.46 23.12
CA LEU A 255 -18.71 22.02 22.29
C LEU A 255 -18.36 23.44 21.83
N PRO A 256 -18.97 23.94 20.73
CA PRO A 256 -18.69 25.27 20.23
C PRO A 256 -19.09 26.35 21.24
N HIS A 257 -18.26 27.38 21.38
CA HIS A 257 -18.58 28.55 22.19
C HIS A 257 -19.15 29.68 21.32
N GLU A 258 -20.32 30.21 21.68
CA GLU A 258 -21.07 31.17 20.83
C GLU A 258 -20.30 32.44 20.42
N LYS A 259 -19.32 32.88 21.22
CA LYS A 259 -18.67 34.19 21.06
C LYS A 259 -17.16 34.15 20.95
N GLU A 260 -16.53 33.02 21.28
CA GLU A 260 -15.08 32.95 21.41
C GLU A 260 -14.58 31.69 20.71
N ARG A 261 -13.53 31.85 19.89
CA ARG A 261 -12.84 30.72 19.28
C ARG A 261 -11.92 30.07 20.30
N VAL A 262 -11.62 28.80 20.09
CA VAL A 262 -10.61 28.07 20.86
C VAL A 262 -9.28 28.17 20.13
N CYS A 263 -8.20 28.41 20.86
CA CYS A 263 -6.83 28.50 20.31
C CYS A 263 -5.84 27.54 20.98
N LEU A 264 -6.25 26.89 22.07
CA LEU A 264 -5.48 25.86 22.75
C LEU A 264 -6.42 24.85 23.41
N ILE A 265 -6.18 23.55 23.19
CA ILE A 265 -6.71 22.47 24.01
C ILE A 265 -5.53 21.62 24.49
N LEU A 266 -5.48 21.32 25.79
CA LEU A 266 -4.59 20.32 26.37
C LEU A 266 -5.46 19.35 27.15
N ASP A 267 -5.60 18.12 26.66
CA ASP A 267 -6.30 17.04 27.34
C ASP A 267 -5.31 15.95 27.77
N PRO A 268 -5.31 15.54 29.05
CA PRO A 268 -4.39 14.50 29.51
C PRO A 268 -4.82 13.07 29.23
N SER A 269 -6.14 12.79 29.11
CA SER A 269 -6.70 11.45 28.87
C SER A 269 -8.23 11.45 28.95
N GLY A 270 -8.89 10.52 28.27
CA GLY A 270 -10.33 10.27 28.36
C GLY A 270 -10.86 9.80 27.01
N ASN A 271 -12.03 9.16 26.93
CA ASN A 271 -12.65 8.92 25.61
C ASN A 271 -13.50 10.15 25.26
N ASP A 272 -12.84 11.13 24.67
CA ASP A 272 -13.31 12.49 24.52
C ASP A 272 -14.06 12.72 23.22
N GLN A 273 -14.87 13.77 23.22
CA GLN A 273 -15.65 14.17 22.06
C GLN A 273 -15.37 15.63 21.72
N TYR A 274 -14.60 15.83 20.67
CA TYR A 274 -14.26 17.13 20.13
C TYR A 274 -15.26 17.53 19.04
N ARG A 275 -16.33 18.22 19.44
CA ARG A 275 -17.45 18.64 18.59
C ARG A 275 -17.50 20.14 18.39
N LEU A 276 -16.37 20.74 18.07
CA LEU A 276 -16.21 22.18 17.82
C LEU A 276 -15.22 22.40 16.67
N PRO A 277 -15.17 23.61 16.08
CA PRO A 277 -14.14 23.91 15.09
C PRO A 277 -12.75 23.77 15.69
N LEU A 278 -11.94 22.87 15.14
CA LEU A 278 -10.53 22.66 15.46
C LEU A 278 -9.71 23.18 14.29
N GLY A 279 -9.10 24.35 14.42
CA GLY A 279 -8.38 24.93 13.29
C GLY A 279 -8.00 26.39 13.49
N ALA A 280 -7.04 26.82 12.67
CA ALA A 280 -6.62 28.21 12.58
C ALA A 280 -7.36 28.91 11.44
N CYS A 281 -7.74 30.16 11.68
CA CYS A 281 -8.37 31.03 10.68
C CYS A 281 -7.86 32.47 10.82
N TRP A 282 -8.27 33.36 9.92
CA TRP A 282 -7.84 34.76 9.96
C TRP A 282 -8.06 35.45 11.32
N GLU A 283 -9.19 35.19 11.99
CA GLU A 283 -9.51 35.78 13.28
C GLU A 283 -8.73 35.16 14.45
N SER A 284 -8.30 33.90 14.31
CA SER A 284 -7.56 33.12 15.30
C SER A 284 -6.45 32.33 14.60
N PRO A 285 -5.32 32.99 14.27
CA PRO A 285 -4.33 32.45 13.34
C PRO A 285 -3.45 31.34 13.91
N PHE A 286 -3.63 31.00 15.19
CA PHE A 286 -2.87 29.95 15.87
C PHE A 286 -3.84 29.04 16.62
N PHE A 287 -3.73 27.74 16.36
CA PHE A 287 -4.46 26.70 17.06
C PHE A 287 -3.50 25.57 17.43
N TYR A 288 -3.59 25.12 18.68
CA TYR A 288 -2.87 23.94 19.15
C TYR A 288 -3.80 22.99 19.91
N LEU A 289 -3.73 21.70 19.60
CA LEU A 289 -4.34 20.62 20.37
C LEU A 289 -3.26 19.61 20.77
N TRP A 290 -3.32 19.15 22.02
CA TRP A 290 -2.60 17.98 22.50
C TRP A 290 -3.60 17.12 23.27
N ASP A 291 -3.89 15.94 22.75
CA ASP A 291 -4.51 14.84 23.48
C ASP A 291 -3.42 13.87 23.96
N GLY A 292 -3.68 13.17 25.05
CA GLY A 292 -2.69 12.34 25.72
C GLY A 292 -2.96 10.83 25.70
N ASP A 293 -4.23 10.40 25.70
CA ASP A 293 -4.63 9.00 25.87
C ASP A 293 -6.16 8.83 25.81
N GLY A 294 -6.69 8.03 24.89
CA GLY A 294 -8.10 7.69 24.87
C GLY A 294 -8.60 7.30 23.50
N ASN A 295 -9.79 6.70 23.41
CA ASN A 295 -10.41 6.43 22.12
C ASN A 295 -11.40 7.55 21.79
N ASP A 296 -10.93 8.51 21.02
CA ASP A 296 -11.54 9.81 20.84
C ASP A 296 -12.37 9.94 19.58
N VAL A 297 -13.27 10.93 19.62
CA VAL A 297 -14.05 11.32 18.44
C VAL A 297 -13.86 12.80 18.15
N TYR A 298 -13.09 13.06 17.09
CA TYR A 298 -12.91 14.39 16.53
C TYR A 298 -13.91 14.59 15.40
N SER A 299 -14.90 15.47 15.58
CA SER A 299 -15.97 15.60 14.58
C SER A 299 -16.44 17.02 14.31
N HIS A 300 -16.53 17.36 13.02
CA HIS A 300 -17.12 18.61 12.57
C HIS A 300 -17.74 18.48 11.17
N ASP A 301 -18.95 19.03 10.99
CA ASP A 301 -19.77 18.84 9.78
C ASP A 301 -19.73 20.03 8.80
N GLN A 302 -18.88 21.02 9.07
CA GLN A 302 -18.68 22.18 8.20
C GLN A 302 -17.33 22.11 7.50
N PRO A 303 -17.23 22.65 6.27
CA PRO A 303 -15.97 22.81 5.58
C PRO A 303 -14.93 23.54 6.44
N GLY A 304 -13.70 23.02 6.44
CA GLY A 304 -12.56 23.58 7.17
C GLY A 304 -12.72 23.51 8.70
N GLY A 305 -13.53 22.56 9.18
CA GLY A 305 -13.88 22.44 10.59
C GLY A 305 -12.91 21.61 11.42
N LEU A 306 -12.06 20.79 10.78
CA LEU A 306 -11.21 19.81 11.45
C LEU A 306 -9.75 19.95 10.98
N PHE A 307 -8.90 20.35 11.90
CA PHE A 307 -7.44 20.54 11.77
C PHE A 307 -6.99 21.34 10.53
N THR A 308 -7.74 22.39 10.21
CA THR A 308 -7.49 23.24 9.04
C THR A 308 -6.65 24.47 9.40
N ALA A 309 -5.74 24.88 8.51
CA ALA A 309 -4.98 26.12 8.60
C ALA A 309 -5.36 27.11 7.48
N GLU A 310 -6.37 27.94 7.73
CA GLU A 310 -6.79 29.02 6.83
C GLU A 310 -6.03 30.32 7.17
N LEU A 311 -5.03 30.65 6.35
CA LEU A 311 -4.11 31.78 6.53
C LEU A 311 -3.35 31.76 7.87
N GLY A 312 -3.26 30.62 8.56
CA GLY A 312 -2.73 30.52 9.93
C GLY A 312 -1.85 29.29 10.15
N CYS A 313 -1.64 28.93 11.42
CA CYS A 313 -0.92 27.73 11.85
C CYS A 313 -1.82 26.88 12.75
N CYS A 314 -2.15 25.67 12.29
CA CYS A 314 -2.90 24.67 13.04
C CYS A 314 -1.98 23.48 13.33
N ILE A 315 -1.77 23.16 14.60
CA ILE A 315 -0.98 22.01 15.00
C ILE A 315 -1.79 21.15 15.97
N SER A 316 -1.86 19.85 15.75
CA SER A 316 -2.50 18.90 16.66
C SER A 316 -1.59 17.70 16.87
N VAL A 317 -1.71 17.10 18.05
CA VAL A 317 -1.03 15.87 18.43
C VAL A 317 -2.04 15.02 19.19
N ASP A 318 -2.40 13.89 18.63
CA ASP A 318 -2.89 12.74 19.38
C ASP A 318 -1.69 11.89 19.79
N VAL A 319 -1.77 11.19 20.92
CA VAL A 319 -0.65 10.42 21.46
C VAL A 319 -0.96 8.92 21.50
N LYS A 320 -2.19 8.54 21.81
CA LYS A 320 -2.60 7.15 22.04
C LYS A 320 -4.10 7.07 21.90
N GLY A 321 -4.57 6.14 21.09
CA GLY A 321 -5.99 5.93 21.00
C GLY A 321 -6.42 4.87 20.03
N ARG A 322 -7.72 4.82 19.82
CA ARG A 322 -8.32 4.29 18.60
C ARG A 322 -9.39 5.30 18.28
N ASP A 323 -9.08 6.15 17.33
CA ASP A 323 -9.72 7.42 17.17
C ASP A 323 -10.53 7.48 15.88
N LEU A 324 -11.56 8.30 15.95
CA LEU A 324 -12.38 8.62 14.81
C LEU A 324 -12.25 10.10 14.49
N TYR A 325 -11.54 10.37 13.40
CA TYR A 325 -11.46 11.68 12.78
C TYR A 325 -12.53 11.82 11.71
N GLN A 326 -13.65 12.46 12.05
CA GLN A 326 -14.79 12.65 11.16
C GLN A 326 -14.98 14.12 10.74
N GLY A 327 -14.34 14.50 9.64
CA GLY A 327 -14.38 15.85 9.08
C GLY A 327 -15.19 15.97 7.78
N ASP A 328 -15.61 17.19 7.45
CA ASP A 328 -16.15 17.53 6.12
C ASP A 328 -15.00 17.87 5.14
N ASP A 329 -15.31 18.47 4.00
CA ASP A 329 -14.35 19.05 3.05
C ASP A 329 -13.35 19.99 3.77
N PHE A 330 -12.13 20.12 3.24
CA PHE A 330 -11.09 20.99 3.79
C PHE A 330 -10.55 20.59 5.18
N SER A 331 -10.77 19.34 5.61
CA SER A 331 -10.21 18.82 6.86
C SER A 331 -8.73 18.42 6.71
N PHE A 332 -7.88 18.68 7.70
CA PHE A 332 -6.42 18.45 7.60
C PHE A 332 -5.79 19.16 6.38
N ALA A 333 -6.22 20.41 6.13
CA ALA A 333 -5.84 21.17 4.94
C ALA A 333 -5.20 22.52 5.28
N ALA A 334 -4.43 23.07 4.35
CA ALA A 334 -3.78 24.36 4.51
C ALA A 334 -3.97 25.30 3.31
N TYR A 335 -4.24 26.57 3.60
CA TYR A 335 -4.23 27.65 2.62
C TYR A 335 -3.47 28.86 3.16
N LEU A 336 -2.40 29.29 2.47
CA LEU A 336 -1.53 30.38 2.93
C LEU A 336 -1.08 30.22 4.39
N GLY A 337 -0.81 28.98 4.79
CA GLY A 337 -0.63 28.60 6.18
C GLY A 337 0.03 27.24 6.34
N PHE A 338 0.06 26.77 7.58
CA PHE A 338 0.68 25.52 7.97
C PHE A 338 -0.28 24.68 8.82
N ALA A 339 -0.64 23.50 8.35
CA ALA A 339 -1.36 22.48 9.10
C ALA A 339 -0.42 21.30 9.39
N LEU A 340 -0.36 20.87 10.63
CA LEU A 340 0.34 19.66 11.07
C LEU A 340 -0.56 18.89 12.03
N HIS A 341 -0.95 17.69 11.65
CA HIS A 341 -1.53 16.71 12.56
C HIS A 341 -0.53 15.57 12.75
N ARG A 342 -0.37 15.12 14.00
CA ARG A 342 0.40 13.94 14.36
C ARG A 342 -0.48 13.03 15.18
N ASP A 343 -0.68 11.82 14.70
CA ASP A 343 -1.06 10.67 15.51
C ASP A 343 0.20 9.85 15.78
N LEU A 344 0.28 9.20 16.94
CA LEU A 344 1.49 8.49 17.38
C LEU A 344 1.26 7.00 17.65
N GLU A 345 0.05 6.59 18.03
CA GLU A 345 -0.28 5.21 18.37
C GLU A 345 -1.80 5.02 18.28
N GLY A 346 -2.27 4.14 17.40
CA GLY A 346 -3.69 3.80 17.37
C GLY A 346 -4.12 3.16 16.06
N ASP A 347 -5.18 2.35 16.08
CA ASP A 347 -5.76 1.84 14.83
C ASP A 347 -6.90 2.79 14.40
N ASP A 348 -6.60 3.85 13.67
CA ASP A 348 -7.45 5.02 13.55
C ASP A 348 -8.25 5.08 12.24
N ILE A 349 -9.29 5.92 12.27
CA ILE A 349 -10.18 6.12 11.12
C ILE A 349 -10.26 7.60 10.77
N TYR A 350 -9.64 7.96 9.66
CA TYR A 350 -9.72 9.27 9.04
C TYR A 350 -10.82 9.30 7.98
N ARG A 351 -11.99 9.87 8.30
CA ARG A 351 -13.10 10.05 7.36
C ARG A 351 -13.33 11.51 7.05
N CYS A 352 -12.95 11.91 5.85
CA CYS A 352 -13.01 13.30 5.40
C CYS A 352 -13.72 13.47 4.05
N GLY A 353 -13.98 14.74 3.71
CA GLY A 353 -14.57 15.11 2.43
C GLY A 353 -13.54 15.25 1.31
N MET A 354 -13.67 16.33 0.55
CA MET A 354 -12.77 16.74 -0.52
C MET A 354 -11.73 17.74 -0.01
N PHE A 355 -10.59 17.86 -0.70
CA PHE A 355 -9.53 18.80 -0.34
C PHE A 355 -9.04 18.55 1.09
N SER A 356 -8.71 17.30 1.44
CA SER A 356 -8.47 16.90 2.83
C SER A 356 -7.29 15.96 3.01
N GLN A 357 -6.99 15.55 4.25
CA GLN A 357 -5.95 14.57 4.58
C GLN A 357 -4.59 14.94 3.97
N GLY A 358 -4.04 16.09 4.38
CA GLY A 358 -2.79 16.61 3.84
C GLY A 358 -2.95 17.35 2.52
N ALA A 359 -4.03 18.11 2.32
CA ALA A 359 -4.25 18.91 1.11
C ALA A 359 -3.82 20.37 1.27
N ALA A 360 -3.11 20.93 0.29
CA ALA A 360 -2.58 22.30 0.41
C ALA A 360 -2.67 23.15 -0.86
N LEU A 361 -3.00 24.44 -0.69
CA LEU A 361 -2.93 25.49 -1.71
C LEU A 361 -2.13 26.68 -1.16
N PHE A 362 -1.01 27.06 -1.79
CA PHE A 362 -0.10 28.09 -1.27
C PHE A 362 0.33 27.88 0.20
N GLY A 363 0.23 26.64 0.70
CA GLY A 363 0.41 26.29 2.10
C GLY A 363 1.12 24.95 2.27
N VAL A 364 1.28 24.51 3.50
CA VAL A 364 1.84 23.20 3.83
C VAL A 364 0.88 22.47 4.75
N ALA A 365 0.43 21.29 4.33
CA ALA A 365 -0.42 20.41 5.14
C ALA A 365 0.28 19.06 5.32
N ILE A 366 0.51 18.67 6.56
CA ILE A 366 1.15 17.41 6.95
C ILE A 366 0.16 16.64 7.83
N LEU A 367 -0.24 15.46 7.37
CA LEU A 367 -0.86 14.42 8.18
C LEU A 367 0.19 13.34 8.41
N ASN A 368 0.50 13.08 9.67
CA ASN A 368 1.55 12.15 10.09
C ASN A 368 0.95 11.15 11.06
N ASP A 369 0.87 9.91 10.64
CA ASP A 369 0.62 8.76 11.52
C ASP A 369 1.96 8.03 11.76
N GLU A 370 2.15 7.47 12.95
CA GLU A 370 3.40 6.79 13.30
C GLU A 370 3.22 5.28 13.50
N ALA A 371 2.02 4.80 13.83
CA ALA A 371 1.81 3.39 14.11
C ALA A 371 0.32 3.02 14.26
N GLY A 372 -0.07 1.94 13.58
CA GLY A 372 -1.32 1.23 13.79
C GLY A 372 -1.86 0.69 12.49
N ASN A 373 -3.03 0.05 12.50
CA ASN A 373 -3.69 -0.34 11.26
C ASN A 373 -4.81 0.65 10.94
N ASP A 374 -4.53 1.54 10.00
CA ASP A 374 -5.25 2.77 9.76
C ASP A 374 -6.14 2.74 8.53
N ARG A 375 -7.16 3.61 8.56
CA ARG A 375 -8.08 3.80 7.44
C ARG A 375 -8.24 5.26 7.08
N TYR A 376 -7.83 5.58 5.85
CA TYR A 376 -8.01 6.89 5.23
C TYR A 376 -9.14 6.86 4.19
N ASP A 377 -10.28 7.46 4.52
CA ASP A 377 -11.43 7.64 3.64
C ASP A 377 -11.57 9.12 3.23
N ALA A 378 -11.46 9.41 1.93
CA ALA A 378 -11.77 10.73 1.38
C ALA A 378 -12.46 10.65 0.02
N THR A 379 -13.01 11.78 -0.46
CA THR A 379 -13.80 11.78 -1.71
C THR A 379 -13.00 12.12 -2.96
N SER A 380 -12.24 13.20 -2.92
CA SER A 380 -11.36 13.65 -4.01
C SER A 380 -10.37 14.71 -3.49
N LEU A 381 -9.32 15.02 -4.25
CA LEU A 381 -8.39 16.10 -3.92
C LEU A 381 -7.75 15.91 -2.53
N SER A 382 -7.39 14.68 -2.15
CA SER A 382 -7.02 14.36 -0.76
C SER A 382 -5.86 13.36 -0.70
N GLN A 383 -5.40 13.03 0.51
CA GLN A 383 -4.33 12.06 0.76
C GLN A 383 -3.00 12.53 0.15
N GLY A 384 -2.43 13.60 0.74
CA GLY A 384 -1.17 14.19 0.28
C GLY A 384 -1.30 14.97 -1.03
N LEU A 385 -2.30 15.85 -1.15
CA LEU A 385 -2.49 16.69 -2.35
C LEU A 385 -1.70 18.01 -2.26
N GLY A 386 -0.78 18.22 -3.21
CA GLY A 386 -0.09 19.50 -3.40
C GLY A 386 -0.62 20.28 -4.60
N THR A 387 -1.29 21.42 -4.35
CA THR A 387 -1.67 22.35 -5.41
C THR A 387 -0.70 23.54 -5.51
N THR A 388 -1.02 24.59 -6.27
CA THR A 388 -0.12 25.73 -6.55
C THR A 388 0.66 26.23 -5.33
N ARG A 389 2.01 26.15 -5.39
CA ARG A 389 2.90 26.52 -4.27
C ARG A 389 2.51 25.88 -2.92
N GLY A 390 1.92 24.69 -3.00
CA GLY A 390 1.49 23.88 -1.88
C GLY A 390 2.32 22.61 -1.78
N ILE A 391 2.58 22.19 -0.55
CA ILE A 391 3.07 20.83 -0.26
C ILE A 391 1.99 20.14 0.55
N GLY A 392 1.43 19.09 -0.02
CA GLY A 392 0.53 18.18 0.68
C GLY A 392 1.28 16.89 1.00
N LEU A 393 1.31 16.51 2.27
CA LEU A 393 1.99 15.32 2.75
C LEU A 393 1.02 14.52 3.61
N LEU A 394 0.80 13.26 3.21
CA LEU A 394 0.32 12.20 4.08
C LEU A 394 1.50 11.26 4.30
N MET A 395 1.83 10.99 5.57
CA MET A 395 2.91 10.11 5.96
C MET A 395 2.37 9.12 6.98
N ASP A 396 2.33 7.86 6.62
CA ASP A 396 2.15 6.73 7.52
C ASP A 396 3.51 6.02 7.68
N LYS A 397 3.72 5.31 8.79
CA LYS A 397 5.02 4.75 9.16
C LYS A 397 5.01 3.27 9.43
N ALA A 398 3.88 2.69 9.78
CA ALA A 398 3.77 1.28 10.10
C ALA A 398 2.29 0.89 10.23
N GLY A 399 1.87 -0.15 9.51
CA GLY A 399 0.48 -0.57 9.55
C GLY A 399 0.06 -1.40 8.35
N ASP A 400 -0.92 -2.29 8.51
CA ASP A 400 -1.64 -2.82 7.34
C ASP A 400 -2.81 -1.87 6.98
N ASP A 401 -2.54 -0.85 6.17
CA ASP A 401 -3.39 0.32 6.01
C ASP A 401 -4.32 0.27 4.79
N ILE A 402 -5.34 1.12 4.82
CA ILE A 402 -6.28 1.30 3.71
C ILE A 402 -6.44 2.77 3.33
N TYR A 403 -5.93 3.11 2.15
CA TYR A 403 -6.12 4.39 1.50
C TYR A 403 -7.26 4.33 0.49
N TYR A 404 -8.46 4.74 0.90
CA TYR A 404 -9.63 4.80 0.02
C TYR A 404 -9.94 6.24 -0.42
N LEU A 405 -9.92 6.47 -1.72
CA LEU A 405 -10.27 7.75 -2.33
C LEU A 405 -11.37 7.57 -3.39
N GLY A 406 -12.52 8.22 -3.20
CA GLY A 406 -13.62 8.20 -4.16
C GLY A 406 -15.02 8.25 -3.55
N GLY A 407 -16.02 7.74 -4.28
CA GLY A 407 -17.38 7.54 -3.76
C GLY A 407 -18.35 8.70 -3.93
N LYS A 408 -17.92 9.85 -4.48
CA LYS A 408 -18.78 11.04 -4.64
C LYS A 408 -18.82 11.62 -6.05
N TYR A 409 -17.67 12.01 -6.61
CA TYR A 409 -17.61 12.74 -7.88
C TYR A 409 -17.26 11.82 -9.04
N TYR A 410 -18.15 11.69 -10.03
CA TYR A 410 -17.91 10.88 -11.22
C TYR A 410 -16.99 11.58 -12.22
N HIS A 411 -16.19 10.80 -12.95
CA HIS A 411 -15.32 11.30 -14.00
C HIS A 411 -16.05 11.39 -15.36
N ALA A 412 -17.05 12.26 -15.46
CA ALA A 412 -17.79 12.46 -16.72
C ALA A 412 -17.10 13.51 -17.63
N PRO A 413 -17.12 13.32 -18.98
CA PRO A 413 -17.77 12.26 -19.72
C PRO A 413 -16.87 11.03 -20.00
N LEU A 414 -15.58 11.06 -19.65
CA LEU A 414 -14.62 10.04 -20.08
C LEU A 414 -14.86 8.68 -19.41
N MET A 415 -15.02 8.66 -18.08
CA MET A 415 -15.32 7.47 -17.26
C MET A 415 -16.54 7.74 -16.38
N PRO A 416 -17.75 7.83 -16.96
CA PRO A 416 -18.94 8.33 -16.28
C PRO A 416 -19.50 7.38 -15.19
N LEU A 417 -18.93 6.19 -15.04
CA LEU A 417 -19.30 5.21 -14.02
C LEU A 417 -18.23 5.04 -12.93
N ASP A 418 -17.16 5.83 -12.98
CA ASP A 418 -16.04 5.77 -12.05
C ASP A 418 -15.76 7.14 -11.45
N HIS A 419 -15.08 7.15 -10.30
CA HIS A 419 -14.83 8.38 -9.57
C HIS A 419 -13.58 9.10 -10.07
N ARG A 420 -13.65 10.42 -10.13
CA ARG A 420 -12.46 11.28 -10.25
C ARG A 420 -11.91 11.50 -8.85
N THR A 421 -10.68 11.05 -8.61
CA THR A 421 -10.12 11.03 -7.25
C THR A 421 -9.10 12.14 -7.05
N LEU A 422 -8.12 12.30 -7.94
CA LEU A 422 -7.13 13.39 -7.85
C LEU A 422 -6.39 13.42 -6.49
N GLY A 423 -5.71 12.35 -6.09
CA GLY A 423 -5.10 12.26 -4.76
C GLY A 423 -4.14 11.08 -4.63
N GLN A 424 -3.82 10.70 -3.38
CA GLN A 424 -2.78 9.71 -3.06
C GLN A 424 -1.41 10.14 -3.60
N GLY A 425 -0.87 11.21 -3.01
CA GLY A 425 0.40 11.79 -3.41
C GLY A 425 0.35 12.55 -4.72
N MET A 426 -0.74 13.31 -4.96
CA MET A 426 -0.95 14.00 -6.23
C MET A 426 -0.49 15.45 -6.23
N GLY A 427 0.25 15.84 -7.27
CA GLY A 427 0.48 17.24 -7.63
C GLY A 427 -0.58 17.76 -8.62
N PHE A 428 -1.19 18.92 -8.36
CA PHE A 428 -2.26 19.45 -9.21
C PHE A 428 -2.17 20.96 -9.48
N GLY A 429 -2.09 21.35 -10.74
CA GLY A 429 -2.17 22.74 -11.21
C GLY A 429 -3.51 23.11 -11.83
N PHE A 430 -3.90 24.37 -11.68
CA PHE A 430 -5.11 24.93 -12.28
C PHE A 430 -4.81 25.43 -13.69
N ARG A 431 -4.97 24.51 -14.66
CA ARG A 431 -4.72 24.77 -16.07
C ARG A 431 -5.65 25.87 -16.63
N PRO A 432 -5.14 26.83 -17.43
CA PRO A 432 -3.73 26.98 -17.85
C PRO A 432 -2.89 27.88 -16.93
N ASP A 433 -3.49 28.60 -16.00
CA ASP A 433 -2.85 29.79 -15.42
C ASP A 433 -1.89 29.49 -14.28
N TYR A 434 -2.21 28.53 -13.40
CA TYR A 434 -1.39 28.24 -12.22
C TYR A 434 -0.77 26.86 -12.31
N ALA A 435 0.55 26.80 -12.18
CA ALA A 435 1.25 25.54 -11.94
C ALA A 435 0.78 24.88 -10.63
N GLY A 436 0.96 23.58 -10.51
CA GLY A 436 0.68 22.85 -9.27
C GLY A 436 1.79 22.99 -8.23
N GLY A 437 1.72 22.11 -7.23
CA GLY A 437 2.75 21.95 -6.21
C GLY A 437 3.22 20.50 -6.15
N ILE A 438 3.63 20.08 -4.95
CA ILE A 438 4.13 18.73 -4.70
C ILE A 438 3.18 18.01 -3.76
N GLY A 439 2.57 16.92 -4.25
CA GLY A 439 1.82 15.98 -3.43
C GLY A 439 2.65 14.76 -3.12
N ILE A 440 2.59 14.30 -1.87
CA ILE A 440 3.37 13.15 -1.38
C ILE A 440 2.47 12.30 -0.49
N LEU A 441 2.40 11.01 -0.83
CA LEU A 441 2.00 9.95 0.09
C LEU A 441 3.26 9.13 0.37
N TYR A 442 3.62 9.00 1.64
CA TYR A 442 4.72 8.16 2.10
C TYR A 442 4.16 7.11 3.04
N ASP A 443 4.46 5.85 2.76
CA ASP A 443 4.23 4.71 3.64
C ASP A 443 5.58 4.11 4.05
N GLY A 444 5.63 3.49 5.23
CA GLY A 444 6.85 3.01 5.86
C GLY A 444 7.00 1.48 5.96
N ASP A 445 5.92 0.75 6.24
CA ASP A 445 5.95 -0.72 6.46
C ASP A 445 4.51 -1.26 6.60
N GLY A 446 4.20 -2.36 5.92
CA GLY A 446 2.99 -3.16 6.14
C GLY A 446 2.31 -3.59 4.84
N ASN A 447 1.16 -4.29 4.89
CA ASN A 447 0.50 -4.78 3.66
C ASN A 447 -0.71 -3.91 3.30
N ASP A 448 -0.45 -2.90 2.49
CA ASP A 448 -1.29 -1.75 2.26
C ASP A 448 -2.22 -1.88 1.07
N ARG A 449 -3.27 -1.06 1.10
CA ARG A 449 -4.29 -1.02 0.05
C ARG A 449 -4.53 0.39 -0.44
N TYR A 450 -3.96 0.70 -1.59
CA TYR A 450 -4.17 1.95 -2.31
C TYR A 450 -5.35 1.83 -3.27
N LEU A 451 -6.52 2.33 -2.86
CA LEU A 451 -7.77 2.21 -3.61
C LEU A 451 -8.21 3.57 -4.16
N GLY A 452 -7.92 3.80 -5.45
CA GLY A 452 -8.20 5.05 -6.15
C GLY A 452 -9.02 4.88 -7.43
N GLY A 453 -9.39 6.01 -8.04
CA GLY A 453 -10.16 6.09 -9.27
C GLY A 453 -9.33 6.60 -10.43
N VAL A 454 -9.76 7.73 -11.02
CA VAL A 454 -9.03 8.44 -12.07
C VAL A 454 -8.08 9.47 -11.45
N TYR A 455 -6.80 9.44 -11.87
CA TYR A 455 -5.70 10.27 -11.35
C TYR A 455 -5.42 10.01 -9.87
N ALA A 456 -4.87 8.83 -9.57
CA ALA A 456 -4.49 8.43 -8.22
C ALA A 456 -3.08 7.82 -8.22
N GLN A 457 -2.43 7.81 -7.06
CA GLN A 457 -1.14 7.13 -6.81
C GLN A 457 0.03 7.81 -7.53
N GLY A 458 0.59 8.86 -6.92
CA GLY A 458 1.82 9.52 -7.37
C GLY A 458 1.68 10.27 -8.70
N VAL A 459 0.54 10.92 -8.94
CA VAL A 459 0.21 11.54 -10.23
C VAL A 459 0.53 13.03 -10.25
N GLY A 460 1.08 13.52 -11.36
CA GLY A 460 1.23 14.96 -11.63
C GLY A 460 0.27 15.43 -12.70
N TYR A 461 -0.41 16.57 -12.48
CA TYR A 461 -1.25 17.23 -13.49
C TYR A 461 -0.97 18.74 -13.57
N TRP A 462 -0.63 19.23 -14.77
CA TRP A 462 -0.35 20.65 -15.07
C TRP A 462 0.77 21.30 -14.25
N TYR A 463 2.01 21.21 -14.71
CA TYR A 463 3.19 21.77 -14.04
C TYR A 463 3.19 21.47 -12.54
N ALA A 464 3.07 20.20 -12.19
CA ALA A 464 2.99 19.72 -10.81
C ALA A 464 3.85 18.48 -10.64
N MET A 465 4.14 18.10 -9.39
CA MET A 465 4.83 16.87 -9.06
C MET A 465 4.00 16.03 -8.09
N GLY A 466 3.72 14.78 -8.43
CA GLY A 466 3.11 13.80 -7.53
C GLY A 466 4.09 12.67 -7.22
N MET A 467 4.10 12.22 -5.96
CA MET A 467 4.91 11.11 -5.46
C MET A 467 4.09 10.21 -4.55
N LEU A 468 4.12 8.90 -4.82
CA LEU A 468 3.78 7.86 -3.85
C LEU A 468 5.08 7.09 -3.58
N ILE A 469 5.44 6.96 -2.31
CA ILE A 469 6.64 6.27 -1.84
C ILE A 469 6.17 5.22 -0.84
N ASP A 470 6.37 3.96 -1.17
CA ASP A 470 6.23 2.82 -0.27
C ASP A 470 7.62 2.25 0.03
N GLU A 471 7.86 1.81 1.27
CA GLU A 471 9.16 1.34 1.73
C GLU A 471 9.21 -0.16 2.06
N ALA A 472 8.07 -0.84 2.24
CA ALA A 472 8.00 -2.28 2.44
C ALA A 472 6.55 -2.77 2.53
N GLY A 473 6.25 -3.93 1.94
CA GLY A 473 4.93 -4.50 2.10
C GLY A 473 4.63 -5.72 1.27
N ASN A 474 3.35 -6.05 1.09
CA ASN A 474 2.86 -6.87 -0.01
C ASN A 474 1.54 -6.23 -0.43
N ASP A 475 1.65 -5.24 -1.29
CA ASP A 475 0.72 -4.14 -1.39
C ASP A 475 -0.22 -4.28 -2.56
N VAL A 476 -1.39 -3.67 -2.43
CA VAL A 476 -2.42 -3.70 -3.47
C VAL A 476 -2.68 -2.29 -3.95
N TYR A 477 -2.20 -2.02 -5.17
CA TYR A 477 -2.47 -0.77 -5.86
C TYR A 477 -3.61 -0.95 -6.87
N ASN A 478 -4.76 -0.34 -6.61
CA ASN A 478 -5.94 -0.45 -7.47
C ASN A 478 -6.41 0.92 -7.96
N ALA A 479 -6.47 1.10 -9.28
CA ALA A 479 -7.00 2.31 -9.88
C ALA A 479 -7.71 2.08 -11.22
N VAL A 480 -8.24 3.16 -11.80
CA VAL A 480 -9.07 3.08 -13.01
C VAL A 480 -8.39 3.64 -14.26
N TYR A 481 -7.76 4.81 -14.18
CA TYR A 481 -7.24 5.53 -15.34
C TYR A 481 -6.23 6.62 -14.94
N TYR A 482 -5.14 6.78 -15.70
CA TYR A 482 -4.03 7.68 -15.38
C TYR A 482 -3.34 7.44 -14.01
N PRO A 483 -3.20 6.21 -13.48
CA PRO A 483 -2.62 6.03 -12.16
C PRO A 483 -1.11 5.70 -12.19
N GLN A 484 -0.59 5.53 -10.98
CA GLN A 484 0.70 4.93 -10.62
C GLN A 484 1.86 5.62 -11.32
N GLY A 485 2.28 6.76 -10.76
CA GLY A 485 3.45 7.47 -11.22
C GLY A 485 3.26 8.16 -12.58
N SER A 486 2.02 8.58 -12.89
CA SER A 486 1.71 9.16 -14.21
C SER A 486 1.93 10.68 -14.26
N GLY A 487 2.65 11.17 -15.27
CA GLY A 487 2.85 12.61 -15.52
C GLY A 487 2.01 13.15 -16.67
N ILE A 488 1.05 14.03 -16.37
CA ILE A 488 0.03 14.46 -17.34
C ILE A 488 0.04 15.98 -17.54
N HIS A 489 0.19 16.41 -18.80
CA HIS A 489 0.25 17.81 -19.21
C HIS A 489 1.36 18.60 -18.51
N LEU A 490 2.59 18.50 -19.03
CA LEU A 490 3.74 19.26 -18.52
C LEU A 490 3.99 19.04 -17.01
N ALA A 491 3.70 17.84 -16.50
CA ALA A 491 3.80 17.50 -15.08
C ALA A 491 4.56 16.19 -14.87
N CYS A 492 4.98 15.97 -13.63
CA CYS A 492 5.79 14.83 -13.21
C CYS A 492 4.98 13.95 -12.26
N GLY A 493 4.83 12.66 -12.57
CA GLY A 493 4.31 11.65 -11.65
C GLY A 493 5.37 10.60 -11.36
N MET A 494 5.46 10.17 -10.11
CA MET A 494 6.42 9.18 -9.65
C MET A 494 5.77 8.25 -8.63
N LEU A 495 5.94 6.95 -8.81
CA LEU A 495 5.66 5.93 -7.80
C LEU A 495 6.96 5.16 -7.55
N TYR A 496 7.31 5.00 -6.29
CA TYR A 496 8.42 4.16 -5.86
C TYR A 496 7.89 3.19 -4.81
N ASP A 497 8.09 1.90 -5.07
CA ASP A 497 7.96 0.83 -4.09
C ASP A 497 9.37 0.26 -3.83
N ALA A 498 9.69 -0.07 -2.58
CA ALA A 498 11.01 -0.53 -2.21
C ALA A 498 11.11 -2.05 -2.14
N SER A 499 10.06 -2.74 -1.71
CA SER A 499 10.05 -4.20 -1.60
C SER A 499 8.67 -4.76 -1.26
N GLY A 500 8.31 -5.89 -1.85
CA GLY A 500 7.09 -6.62 -1.52
C GLY A 500 6.69 -7.56 -2.63
N ASP A 501 5.89 -8.60 -2.36
CA ASP A 501 5.20 -9.31 -3.45
C ASP A 501 3.89 -8.52 -3.77
N ASP A 502 3.98 -7.54 -4.68
CA ASP A 502 2.98 -6.49 -4.86
C ASP A 502 2.03 -6.73 -6.04
N ALA A 503 0.85 -6.11 -5.98
CA ALA A 503 -0.19 -6.23 -7.00
C ALA A 503 -0.61 -4.85 -7.55
N TYR A 504 -0.14 -4.55 -8.76
CA TYR A 504 -0.45 -3.32 -9.49
C TYR A 504 -1.57 -3.53 -10.51
N TYR A 505 -2.76 -3.01 -10.21
CA TYR A 505 -3.92 -3.09 -11.09
C TYR A 505 -4.44 -1.73 -11.54
N SER A 506 -4.52 -1.53 -12.85
CA SER A 506 -5.33 -0.46 -13.45
C SER A 506 -6.25 -0.99 -14.54
N ARG A 507 -7.55 -0.70 -14.40
CA ARG A 507 -8.56 -1.19 -15.35
C ARG A 507 -8.35 -0.64 -16.76
N ASN A 508 -7.87 0.60 -16.89
CA ASN A 508 -7.56 1.24 -18.16
C ASN A 508 -6.20 1.94 -18.15
N GLY A 509 -5.70 2.27 -19.34
CA GLY A 509 -4.46 3.02 -19.56
C GLY A 509 -4.70 4.42 -20.11
N PRO A 510 -3.72 5.34 -20.02
CA PRO A 510 -2.34 5.10 -19.62
C PRO A 510 -2.18 5.02 -18.08
N GLY A 511 -1.12 4.36 -17.61
CA GLY A 511 -0.73 4.25 -16.20
C GLY A 511 0.60 3.50 -16.03
N GLN A 512 1.04 3.28 -14.78
CA GLN A 512 2.29 2.57 -14.44
C GLN A 512 3.53 3.23 -15.05
N GLY A 513 3.87 4.41 -14.55
CA GLY A 513 5.00 5.23 -15.02
C GLY A 513 4.74 5.89 -16.37
N ALA A 514 3.48 6.01 -16.81
CA ALA A 514 3.14 6.59 -18.10
C ALA A 514 3.17 8.12 -18.10
N ALA A 515 3.38 8.72 -19.26
CA ALA A 515 3.46 10.16 -19.39
C ALA A 515 2.73 10.68 -20.62
N HIS A 516 2.04 11.82 -20.50
CA HIS A 516 1.28 12.42 -21.59
C HIS A 516 1.51 13.93 -21.71
N ASP A 517 1.61 14.42 -22.95
CA ASP A 517 1.61 15.84 -23.31
C ASP A 517 2.75 16.59 -22.62
N TRP A 518 3.98 16.26 -23.03
CA TRP A 518 5.23 16.78 -22.46
C TRP A 518 5.47 16.47 -20.97
N GLY A 519 4.70 15.55 -20.38
CA GLY A 519 4.90 15.09 -19.01
C GLY A 519 6.09 14.14 -18.82
N VAL A 520 6.35 13.82 -17.55
CA VAL A 520 7.33 12.81 -17.11
C VAL A 520 6.64 11.83 -16.16
N GLY A 521 6.71 10.54 -16.46
CA GLY A 521 6.15 9.48 -15.63
C GLY A 521 7.24 8.50 -15.20
N MET A 522 7.17 8.03 -13.96
CA MET A 522 8.12 7.09 -13.38
C MET A 522 7.40 6.10 -12.47
N LEU A 523 7.63 4.81 -12.66
CA LEU A 523 7.33 3.77 -11.68
C LEU A 523 8.61 2.96 -11.48
N ILE A 524 9.02 2.82 -10.23
CA ILE A 524 10.17 1.99 -9.85
C ILE A 524 9.69 1.04 -8.75
N ASP A 525 9.78 -0.25 -9.03
CA ASP A 525 9.69 -1.30 -8.02
C ASP A 525 11.11 -1.73 -7.60
N GLY A 526 11.28 -1.98 -6.31
CA GLY A 526 12.54 -2.22 -5.68
C GLY A 526 12.93 -3.70 -5.59
N ALA A 527 11.97 -4.58 -5.33
CA ALA A 527 12.16 -6.04 -5.18
C ALA A 527 10.85 -6.79 -4.86
N GLY A 528 10.76 -8.04 -5.29
CA GLY A 528 9.74 -9.00 -4.87
C GLY A 528 9.00 -9.56 -6.08
N ASN A 529 8.10 -10.53 -5.91
CA ASN A 529 7.47 -11.20 -7.06
C ASN A 529 6.14 -10.54 -7.41
N ASP A 530 6.17 -9.64 -8.38
CA ASP A 530 5.12 -8.67 -8.59
C ASP A 530 4.12 -9.05 -9.68
N ALA A 531 2.91 -8.50 -9.56
CA ALA A 531 1.84 -8.69 -10.51
C ALA A 531 1.35 -7.36 -11.12
N TYR A 532 1.74 -7.11 -12.36
CA TYR A 532 1.34 -5.91 -13.11
C TYR A 532 0.21 -6.17 -14.11
N SER A 533 -0.95 -5.53 -13.93
CA SER A 533 -2.09 -5.65 -14.84
C SER A 533 -2.63 -4.28 -15.26
N ILE A 534 -2.36 -3.90 -16.52
CA ILE A 534 -2.83 -2.63 -17.07
C ILE A 534 -3.17 -2.68 -18.55
N HIS A 535 -4.30 -2.10 -18.94
CA HIS A 535 -4.71 -2.04 -20.35
C HIS A 535 -3.64 -1.39 -21.25
N GLY A 536 -3.18 -0.19 -20.91
CA GLY A 536 -2.14 0.57 -21.65
C GLY A 536 -1.17 1.20 -20.66
N GLY A 537 0.13 0.93 -20.68
CA GLY A 537 1.01 1.48 -19.62
C GLY A 537 2.44 0.97 -19.62
N GLN A 538 3.07 0.97 -18.44
CA GLN A 538 4.43 0.44 -18.19
C GLN A 538 5.48 1.16 -19.03
N GLY A 539 5.86 2.36 -18.59
CA GLY A 539 6.86 3.17 -19.29
C GLY A 539 6.33 3.73 -20.62
N LEU A 540 5.03 4.05 -20.69
CA LEU A 540 4.37 4.54 -21.91
C LEU A 540 4.50 6.07 -22.07
N GLY A 541 5.28 6.50 -23.07
CA GLY A 541 5.39 7.88 -23.51
C GLY A 541 4.38 8.24 -24.61
N LEU A 542 3.48 9.20 -24.33
CA LEU A 542 2.49 9.76 -25.25
C LEU A 542 2.65 11.28 -25.47
N SER A 543 2.53 11.73 -26.72
CA SER A 543 2.49 13.17 -27.05
C SER A 543 3.70 13.96 -26.53
N ASN A 544 4.91 13.50 -26.88
CA ASN A 544 6.20 14.15 -26.60
C ASN A 544 6.63 14.12 -25.13
N SER A 545 6.34 13.03 -24.45
CA SER A 545 6.65 12.82 -23.03
C SER A 545 7.80 11.84 -22.82
N VAL A 546 8.25 11.72 -21.57
CA VAL A 546 9.22 10.71 -21.14
C VAL A 546 8.58 9.82 -20.08
N ALA A 547 8.65 8.51 -20.25
CA ALA A 547 8.09 7.53 -19.33
C ALA A 547 9.14 6.47 -18.99
N ILE A 548 9.29 6.18 -17.70
CA ILE A 548 10.29 5.25 -17.17
C ILE A 548 9.57 4.25 -16.27
N PHE A 549 9.72 2.96 -16.56
CA PHE A 549 9.29 1.87 -15.71
C PHE A 549 10.51 1.00 -15.42
N VAL A 550 10.76 0.70 -14.15
CA VAL A 550 11.80 -0.21 -13.71
C VAL A 550 11.21 -1.17 -12.68
N ASP A 551 11.30 -2.46 -12.96
CA ASP A 551 11.27 -3.51 -11.96
C ASP A 551 12.71 -3.97 -11.73
N ARG A 552 13.16 -4.05 -10.46
CA ARG A 552 14.56 -4.32 -10.13
C ARG A 552 14.85 -5.78 -9.89
N SER A 553 13.90 -6.58 -9.43
CA SER A 553 14.12 -8.01 -9.19
C SER A 553 12.85 -8.72 -8.74
N GLY A 554 12.59 -9.89 -9.31
CA GLY A 554 11.49 -10.75 -8.87
C GLY A 554 11.13 -11.76 -9.93
N ASP A 555 10.40 -12.82 -9.59
CA ASP A 555 9.75 -13.63 -10.63
C ASP A 555 8.40 -12.99 -10.98
N ASP A 556 8.40 -12.07 -11.96
CA ASP A 556 7.29 -11.14 -12.16
C ASP A 556 6.25 -11.61 -13.18
N ARG A 557 5.07 -11.04 -13.03
CA ARG A 557 3.94 -11.31 -13.90
C ARG A 557 3.38 -10.06 -14.51
N TYR A 558 3.58 -9.96 -15.81
CA TYR A 558 2.98 -8.92 -16.63
C TYR A 558 1.72 -9.45 -17.32
N GLU A 559 0.62 -8.73 -17.15
CA GLU A 559 -0.63 -8.99 -17.84
C GLU A 559 -0.98 -7.85 -18.79
N ARG A 560 -1.72 -8.20 -19.86
CA ARG A 560 -2.21 -7.35 -20.95
C ARG A 560 -1.20 -7.13 -22.07
N LYS A 561 -1.73 -6.81 -23.25
CA LYS A 561 -0.95 -6.66 -24.47
C LYS A 561 -1.64 -5.68 -25.41
N GLU A 562 -1.76 -4.44 -24.96
CA GLU A 562 -1.97 -3.36 -25.93
C GLU A 562 -0.63 -3.03 -26.59
N GLU A 563 -0.67 -2.55 -27.83
CA GLU A 563 0.55 -2.29 -28.61
C GLU A 563 1.49 -1.31 -27.89
N GLN A 564 0.91 -0.42 -27.09
CA GLN A 564 1.56 0.67 -26.37
C GLN A 564 2.10 0.29 -24.97
N ASN A 565 2.04 -0.97 -24.54
CA ASN A 565 2.70 -1.41 -23.30
C ASN A 565 4.21 -1.62 -23.47
N TYR A 566 4.91 -1.74 -22.33
CA TYR A 566 6.29 -2.23 -22.23
C TYR A 566 7.30 -1.31 -22.92
N GLY A 567 7.33 -0.05 -22.49
CA GLY A 567 8.33 0.92 -22.92
C GLY A 567 8.03 1.50 -24.29
N SER A 568 6.79 1.91 -24.55
CA SER A 568 6.40 2.47 -25.85
C SER A 568 6.64 3.96 -25.94
N GLY A 569 7.25 4.40 -27.05
CA GLY A 569 7.49 5.82 -27.34
C GLY A 569 7.35 6.09 -28.83
N ALA A 570 6.30 6.78 -29.25
CA ALA A 570 6.01 7.00 -30.67
C ALA A 570 6.16 8.46 -31.12
N ARG A 571 6.40 8.65 -32.42
CA ARG A 571 6.34 9.96 -33.07
C ARG A 571 4.95 10.58 -32.87
N SER A 572 4.89 11.81 -32.37
CA SER A 572 3.65 12.54 -32.18
C SER A 572 3.87 14.03 -32.42
N ARG A 573 2.87 14.73 -32.97
CA ARG A 573 2.87 16.20 -33.13
C ARG A 573 4.16 16.83 -33.70
N GLY A 574 4.86 16.10 -34.58
CA GLY A 574 6.10 16.57 -35.20
C GLY A 574 7.40 16.29 -34.43
N ALA A 575 7.33 15.77 -33.20
CA ALA A 575 8.45 15.27 -32.40
C ALA A 575 8.19 13.79 -32.02
N GLY A 576 8.55 13.35 -30.82
CA GLY A 576 8.29 12.00 -30.32
C GLY A 576 8.39 11.90 -28.81
N SER A 577 7.90 10.78 -28.29
CA SER A 577 7.94 10.45 -26.87
C SER A 577 8.93 9.32 -26.65
N ILE A 578 9.59 9.29 -25.49
CA ILE A 578 10.52 8.23 -25.08
C ILE A 578 9.82 7.39 -24.02
N GLY A 579 9.88 6.07 -24.16
CA GLY A 579 9.34 5.12 -23.21
C GLY A 579 10.38 4.05 -22.88
N LEU A 580 10.66 3.84 -21.61
CA LEU A 580 11.60 2.83 -21.13
C LEU A 580 10.87 1.86 -20.22
N PHE A 581 11.07 0.57 -20.48
CA PHE A 581 10.63 -0.52 -19.62
C PHE A 581 11.84 -1.40 -19.33
N LEU A 582 12.28 -1.46 -18.08
CA LEU A 582 13.34 -2.34 -17.64
C LEU A 582 12.77 -3.28 -16.60
N ASP A 583 12.80 -4.57 -16.89
CA ASP A 583 12.79 -5.62 -15.88
C ASP A 583 14.24 -6.08 -15.72
N ALA A 584 14.77 -6.01 -14.50
CA ALA A 584 16.18 -6.19 -14.19
C ALA A 584 16.53 -7.45 -13.38
N GLY A 585 15.59 -8.37 -13.16
CA GLY A 585 15.91 -9.59 -12.43
C GLY A 585 14.79 -10.61 -12.38
N GLY A 586 15.15 -11.90 -12.43
CA GLY A 586 14.25 -13.03 -12.19
C GLY A 586 13.73 -13.74 -13.43
N THR A 587 12.65 -14.50 -13.26
CA THR A 587 12.05 -15.36 -14.30
C THR A 587 10.60 -15.00 -14.57
N ASP A 588 10.40 -14.13 -15.55
CA ASP A 588 9.12 -13.44 -15.72
C ASP A 588 8.15 -14.11 -16.67
N SER A 589 6.90 -13.68 -16.57
CA SER A 589 5.80 -14.15 -17.40
C SER A 589 5.14 -13.01 -18.17
N TYR A 590 5.21 -13.12 -19.49
CA TYR A 590 4.55 -12.23 -20.44
C TYR A 590 3.45 -12.96 -21.21
N PRO A 591 2.36 -12.26 -21.60
CA PRO A 591 1.28 -12.87 -22.39
C PRO A 591 1.65 -13.02 -23.87
N ASP A 592 2.73 -12.37 -24.33
CA ASP A 592 3.20 -12.41 -25.71
C ASP A 592 4.65 -12.88 -25.79
N SER A 593 4.90 -13.94 -26.55
CA SER A 593 6.24 -14.51 -26.78
C SER A 593 7.29 -13.58 -27.43
N LEU A 594 6.87 -12.42 -27.94
CA LEU A 594 7.79 -11.37 -28.43
C LEU A 594 8.56 -10.70 -27.30
N MET A 595 7.99 -10.70 -26.09
CA MET A 595 8.63 -10.32 -24.83
C MET A 595 8.90 -11.60 -24.07
N ALA A 596 10.08 -11.70 -23.48
CA ALA A 596 10.49 -12.84 -22.66
C ALA A 596 11.80 -12.48 -21.97
N ASN A 597 12.14 -13.34 -21.02
CA ASN A 597 13.35 -13.23 -20.24
C ASN A 597 14.59 -13.08 -21.12
N ASP A 598 15.51 -12.21 -20.70
CA ASP A 598 16.76 -11.91 -21.39
C ASP A 598 16.59 -11.37 -22.83
N LYS A 599 15.51 -10.63 -23.09
CA LYS A 599 15.28 -10.00 -24.40
C LYS A 599 15.15 -8.50 -24.33
N THR A 600 15.51 -7.88 -25.45
CA THR A 600 15.24 -6.47 -25.71
C THR A 600 14.31 -6.34 -26.92
N TRP A 601 13.40 -5.38 -26.87
CA TRP A 601 12.46 -5.08 -27.94
C TRP A 601 12.27 -3.58 -28.11
N GLN A 602 11.89 -3.19 -29.34
CA GLN A 602 11.58 -1.80 -29.67
C GLN A 602 10.07 -1.60 -29.82
N LYS A 603 9.53 -0.54 -29.21
CA LYS A 603 8.12 -0.18 -29.25
C LYS A 603 7.92 1.26 -29.69
N GLY A 604 7.35 1.41 -30.89
CA GLY A 604 7.20 2.73 -31.51
C GLY A 604 8.49 3.18 -32.19
N THR A 605 8.82 4.47 -32.05
CA THR A 605 9.99 5.10 -32.70
C THR A 605 11.17 5.24 -31.74
N TYR A 606 10.90 5.56 -30.47
CA TYR A 606 11.89 5.89 -29.44
C TYR A 606 11.66 5.11 -28.14
N GLY A 607 10.80 4.09 -28.17
CA GLY A 607 10.51 3.26 -27.01
C GLY A 607 11.30 1.95 -27.03
N ILE A 608 11.82 1.56 -25.88
CA ILE A 608 12.56 0.32 -25.68
C ILE A 608 12.08 -0.35 -24.41
N GLY A 609 11.79 -1.65 -24.51
CA GLY A 609 11.64 -2.51 -23.35
C GLY A 609 12.73 -3.55 -23.34
N ARG A 610 13.17 -3.90 -22.14
CA ARG A 610 14.19 -4.89 -21.91
C ARG A 610 13.87 -5.65 -20.64
N ASP A 611 14.08 -6.94 -20.73
CA ASP A 611 14.14 -7.86 -19.64
C ASP A 611 15.55 -8.45 -19.61
N ILE A 612 16.18 -8.42 -18.44
CA ILE A 612 17.51 -8.96 -18.21
C ILE A 612 17.68 -9.33 -16.75
N ASP A 613 18.31 -10.46 -16.48
CA ASP A 613 18.67 -10.80 -15.10
C ASP A 613 20.02 -10.15 -14.71
N LEU A 614 19.98 -8.96 -14.08
CA LEU A 614 21.17 -8.30 -13.52
C LEU A 614 21.60 -8.93 -12.19
N ARG A 615 20.70 -9.66 -11.52
CA ARG A 615 20.86 -10.13 -10.14
C ARG A 615 20.45 -11.60 -10.01
N PRO A 616 21.18 -12.53 -10.67
CA PRO A 616 20.79 -13.94 -10.68
C PRO A 616 20.73 -14.52 -9.26
N SER A 617 19.51 -14.83 -8.83
CA SER A 617 19.09 -15.48 -7.57
C SER A 617 19.37 -14.72 -6.26
N LEU A 618 18.36 -14.01 -5.76
CA LEU A 618 18.10 -13.89 -4.33
C LEU A 618 17.05 -14.95 -3.95
N LYS A 619 17.20 -15.59 -2.79
CA LYS A 619 16.17 -16.54 -2.31
C LYS A 619 14.92 -15.74 -2.01
N THR A 620 13.75 -16.31 -2.31
CA THR A 620 12.48 -15.68 -1.91
C THR A 620 12.40 -15.62 -0.38
N SER A 621 11.66 -14.65 0.15
CA SER A 621 11.39 -14.53 1.59
C SER A 621 10.85 -15.84 2.18
N THR A 622 10.01 -16.54 1.41
CA THR A 622 9.48 -17.86 1.78
C THR A 622 10.56 -18.93 1.88
N GLU A 623 11.54 -18.95 0.96
CA GLU A 623 12.69 -19.86 1.00
C GLU A 623 13.63 -19.55 2.16
N GLU A 624 13.87 -18.27 2.46
CA GLU A 624 14.68 -17.87 3.62
C GLU A 624 14.00 -18.23 4.95
N LEU A 625 12.68 -18.01 5.05
CA LEU A 625 11.87 -18.46 6.18
C LEU A 625 11.87 -19.99 6.31
N ALA A 626 11.86 -20.73 5.19
CA ALA A 626 11.95 -22.18 5.20
C ALA A 626 13.29 -22.70 5.73
N GLU A 627 14.39 -22.02 5.42
CA GLU A 627 15.73 -22.38 5.90
C GLU A 627 15.99 -21.97 7.35
N SER A 628 15.34 -20.90 7.82
CA SER A 628 15.46 -20.43 9.19
C SER A 628 14.49 -21.08 10.18
N ALA A 629 13.52 -21.86 9.70
CA ALA A 629 12.56 -22.57 10.53
C ALA A 629 13.27 -23.55 11.50
N GLU A 630 12.89 -23.50 12.77
CA GLU A 630 13.44 -24.40 13.80
C GLU A 630 13.09 -25.86 13.46
N LEU A 631 14.13 -26.68 13.31
CA LEU A 631 13.99 -28.10 13.02
C LEU A 631 13.80 -28.88 14.33
N PRO A 632 13.06 -30.00 14.32
CA PRO A 632 13.03 -30.89 15.49
C PRO A 632 14.42 -31.46 15.76
N GLU A 633 14.69 -31.84 17.00
CA GLU A 633 15.92 -32.54 17.40
C GLU A 633 15.69 -34.07 17.40
N ALA A 634 16.76 -34.83 17.17
CA ALA A 634 16.64 -36.28 17.03
C ALA A 634 16.14 -37.00 18.31
N ASP A 635 16.39 -36.42 19.50
CA ASP A 635 15.99 -36.95 20.80
C ASP A 635 14.67 -36.37 21.35
N ASP A 636 13.97 -35.54 20.57
CA ASP A 636 12.64 -35.02 20.93
C ASP A 636 11.64 -36.14 21.24
N PRO A 637 10.64 -35.92 22.11
CA PRO A 637 9.59 -36.90 22.36
C PRO A 637 8.89 -37.33 21.07
N ILE A 638 8.57 -38.63 20.94
CA ILE A 638 7.87 -39.17 19.75
C ILE A 638 6.56 -38.43 19.46
N GLU A 639 5.86 -37.94 20.49
CA GLU A 639 4.65 -37.13 20.34
C GLU A 639 4.91 -35.82 19.58
N GLU A 640 6.00 -35.13 19.91
CA GLU A 640 6.39 -33.86 19.31
C GLU A 640 6.92 -34.08 17.88
N LEU A 641 7.74 -35.11 17.68
CA LEU A 641 8.18 -35.53 16.34
C LEU A 641 7.00 -35.91 15.45
N PHE A 642 6.00 -36.63 15.97
CA PHE A 642 4.81 -36.98 15.20
C PHE A 642 3.95 -35.77 14.90
N ALA A 643 3.79 -34.82 15.85
CA ALA A 643 3.08 -33.58 15.60
C ALA A 643 3.74 -32.79 14.45
N ALA A 644 5.07 -32.65 14.46
CA ALA A 644 5.83 -31.99 13.39
C ALA A 644 5.73 -32.75 12.05
N ALA A 645 5.81 -34.09 12.06
CA ALA A 645 5.66 -34.91 10.85
C ALA A 645 4.26 -34.84 10.22
N ALA A 646 3.25 -34.50 11.03
CA ALA A 646 1.85 -34.32 10.67
C ALA A 646 1.47 -32.85 10.42
N GLU A 647 2.43 -31.94 10.32
CA GLU A 647 2.19 -30.59 9.80
C GLU A 647 1.96 -30.64 8.28
N TRP A 648 1.43 -29.54 7.72
CA TRP A 648 1.25 -29.43 6.28
C TRP A 648 2.60 -29.13 5.62
N GLU A 649 3.11 -30.06 4.80
CA GLU A 649 4.40 -29.94 4.10
C GLU A 649 4.33 -28.91 2.95
N VAL A 650 4.21 -27.62 3.30
CA VAL A 650 4.13 -26.48 2.36
C VAL A 650 4.90 -25.28 2.93
N GLY A 651 5.37 -24.40 2.04
CA GLY A 651 6.09 -23.16 2.42
C GLY A 651 7.26 -23.43 3.36
N SER A 652 7.32 -22.65 4.45
CA SER A 652 8.41 -22.75 5.44
C SER A 652 8.46 -24.05 6.24
N ALA A 653 7.38 -24.84 6.27
CA ALA A 653 7.31 -26.08 7.05
C ALA A 653 7.91 -27.31 6.34
N ILE A 654 8.26 -27.21 5.06
CA ILE A 654 8.71 -28.36 4.23
C ILE A 654 9.90 -29.09 4.88
N GLN A 655 10.93 -28.35 5.30
CA GLN A 655 12.13 -28.94 5.89
C GLN A 655 11.83 -29.58 7.25
N ARG A 656 11.12 -28.86 8.13
CA ARG A 656 10.71 -29.32 9.45
C ARG A 656 9.94 -30.65 9.39
N VAL A 657 8.94 -30.75 8.52
CA VAL A 657 8.13 -31.98 8.33
C VAL A 657 8.98 -33.15 7.86
N ARG A 658 9.87 -32.93 6.88
CA ARG A 658 10.72 -34.00 6.33
C ARG A 658 11.72 -34.50 7.36
N THR A 659 12.34 -33.60 8.11
CA THR A 659 13.28 -33.95 9.20
C THR A 659 12.57 -34.77 10.29
N ALA A 660 11.38 -34.33 10.72
CA ALA A 660 10.58 -35.07 11.71
C ALA A 660 10.25 -36.50 11.27
N ARG A 661 9.85 -36.69 10.00
CA ARG A 661 9.58 -38.02 9.42
C ARG A 661 10.81 -38.90 9.41
N SER A 662 11.98 -38.34 9.06
CA SER A 662 13.26 -39.06 9.09
C SER A 662 13.57 -39.57 10.50
N TYR A 663 13.42 -38.74 11.53
CA TYR A 663 13.69 -39.15 12.91
C TYR A 663 12.69 -40.19 13.45
N LEU A 664 11.41 -40.10 13.09
CA LEU A 664 10.43 -41.15 13.44
C LEU A 664 10.81 -42.51 12.84
N ALA A 665 11.32 -42.53 11.60
CA ALA A 665 11.76 -43.76 10.95
C ALA A 665 13.04 -44.33 11.61
N GLU A 666 14.02 -43.47 11.91
CA GLU A 666 15.24 -43.85 12.62
C GLU A 666 14.95 -44.42 14.02
N ARG A 667 13.95 -43.86 14.72
CA ARG A 667 13.47 -44.31 16.04
C ARG A 667 12.24 -45.19 15.98
N SER A 668 12.11 -45.97 14.91
CA SER A 668 10.94 -46.82 14.66
C SER A 668 10.61 -47.78 15.80
N GLU A 669 11.59 -48.26 16.58
CA GLU A 669 11.35 -49.11 17.77
C GLU A 669 10.51 -48.42 18.85
N GLU A 670 10.62 -47.10 18.98
CA GLU A 670 9.82 -46.27 19.90
C GLU A 670 8.58 -45.68 19.22
N ALA A 671 8.75 -45.23 17.96
CA ALA A 671 7.72 -44.54 17.21
C ALA A 671 6.52 -45.44 16.89
N ILE A 672 6.78 -46.68 16.42
CA ILE A 672 5.74 -47.60 15.97
C ILE A 672 4.75 -47.95 17.09
N PRO A 673 5.18 -48.41 18.29
CA PRO A 673 4.25 -48.69 19.38
C PRO A 673 3.40 -47.47 19.74
N TRP A 674 4.02 -46.29 19.79
CA TRP A 674 3.33 -45.05 20.17
C TRP A 674 2.29 -44.62 19.15
N VAL A 675 2.61 -44.61 17.85
CA VAL A 675 1.65 -44.17 16.81
C VAL A 675 0.48 -45.15 16.67
N LEU A 676 0.72 -46.46 16.85
CA LEU A 676 -0.33 -47.46 16.81
C LEU A 676 -1.31 -47.29 17.97
N GLU A 677 -0.80 -47.00 19.17
CA GLU A 677 -1.63 -46.77 20.36
C GLU A 677 -2.38 -45.42 20.30
N HIS A 678 -1.73 -44.34 19.85
CA HIS A 678 -2.25 -42.98 20.03
C HIS A 678 -2.83 -42.36 18.77
N LYS A 679 -2.37 -42.75 17.57
CA LYS A 679 -2.62 -42.00 16.32
C LYS A 679 -3.35 -42.78 15.23
N LEU A 680 -3.44 -44.10 15.35
CA LEU A 680 -4.10 -44.94 14.34
C LEU A 680 -5.58 -44.59 14.12
N ASN A 681 -6.27 -44.06 15.13
CA ASN A 681 -7.69 -43.65 15.04
C ASN A 681 -7.88 -42.20 14.50
N THR A 682 -6.89 -41.67 13.77
CA THR A 682 -6.91 -40.29 13.28
C THR A 682 -8.01 -40.01 12.24
N LYS A 683 -8.57 -38.79 12.31
CA LYS A 683 -9.42 -38.17 11.27
C LYS A 683 -8.68 -37.09 10.47
N SER A 684 -7.44 -36.76 10.87
CA SER A 684 -6.61 -35.77 10.20
C SER A 684 -5.92 -36.41 9.01
N GLY A 685 -6.13 -35.82 7.83
CA GLY A 685 -5.41 -36.26 6.63
C GLY A 685 -3.90 -36.06 6.75
N LEU A 686 -3.43 -35.11 7.57
CA LEU A 686 -2.01 -34.86 7.77
C LEU A 686 -1.37 -35.87 8.72
N GLU A 687 -2.04 -36.23 9.81
CA GLU A 687 -1.59 -37.32 10.68
C GLU A 687 -1.59 -38.66 9.93
N TYR A 688 -2.60 -38.90 9.07
CA TYR A 688 -2.61 -40.09 8.22
C TYR A 688 -1.42 -40.13 7.26
N ARG A 689 -1.07 -39.00 6.62
CA ARG A 689 0.14 -38.90 5.78
C ARG A 689 1.44 -39.14 6.57
N ALA A 690 1.50 -38.71 7.83
CA ALA A 690 2.63 -39.01 8.69
C ALA A 690 2.74 -40.51 9.00
N LEU A 691 1.60 -41.20 9.22
CA LEU A 691 1.56 -42.66 9.36
C LEU A 691 1.97 -43.38 8.06
N GLU A 692 1.53 -42.88 6.90
CA GLU A 692 1.94 -43.42 5.58
C GLU A 692 3.45 -43.27 5.37
N ALA A 693 4.01 -42.10 5.66
CA ALA A 693 5.44 -41.86 5.55
C ALA A 693 6.25 -42.76 6.50
N LEU A 694 5.81 -42.90 7.75
CA LEU A 694 6.47 -43.78 8.71
C LEU A 694 6.39 -45.25 8.29
N LEU A 695 5.24 -45.74 7.81
CA LEU A 695 5.09 -47.12 7.34
C LEU A 695 6.02 -47.39 6.14
N LYS A 696 6.11 -46.45 5.21
CA LYS A 696 6.98 -46.55 4.03
C LYS A 696 8.47 -46.65 4.42
N ASP A 697 8.91 -45.81 5.36
CA ASP A 697 10.32 -45.74 5.76
C ASP A 697 10.67 -46.75 6.88
N ALA A 698 9.68 -47.32 7.57
CA ALA A 698 9.80 -48.38 8.58
C ALA A 698 8.75 -49.52 8.36
N PRO A 699 8.94 -50.38 7.32
CA PRO A 699 7.96 -51.39 6.90
C PRO A 699 7.55 -52.41 7.96
N GLN A 700 8.37 -52.62 9.00
CA GLN A 700 8.04 -53.46 10.15
C GLN A 700 6.80 -53.00 10.92
N MET A 701 6.36 -51.75 10.73
CA MET A 701 5.08 -51.24 11.25
C MET A 701 3.89 -52.06 10.76
N ALA A 702 3.97 -52.69 9.57
CA ALA A 702 2.90 -53.49 8.99
C ALA A 702 2.44 -54.62 9.92
N GLU A 703 3.35 -55.31 10.60
CA GLU A 703 3.01 -56.40 11.53
C GLU A 703 2.12 -55.91 12.68
N GLY A 704 2.36 -54.68 13.15
CA GLY A 704 1.59 -54.03 14.22
C GLY A 704 0.20 -53.56 13.80
N LEU A 705 -0.10 -53.47 12.51
CA LEU A 705 -1.40 -53.03 11.99
C LEU A 705 -2.44 -54.16 11.93
N TYR A 706 -2.02 -55.41 11.69
CA TYR A 706 -2.91 -56.57 11.57
C TYR A 706 -3.87 -56.81 12.75
N PRO A 707 -3.47 -56.65 14.03
CA PRO A 707 -4.38 -56.80 15.16
C PRO A 707 -5.61 -55.88 15.10
N TYR A 708 -5.45 -54.67 14.54
CA TYR A 708 -6.51 -53.66 14.47
C TYR A 708 -7.55 -53.93 13.38
N ILE A 709 -7.23 -54.74 12.36
CA ILE A 709 -8.15 -55.07 11.25
C ILE A 709 -9.41 -55.79 11.77
N ASN A 710 -9.23 -56.65 12.78
CA ASN A 710 -10.28 -57.53 13.30
C ASN A 710 -11.07 -56.91 14.47
N GLU A 711 -10.78 -55.66 14.85
CA GLU A 711 -11.53 -54.95 15.89
C GLU A 711 -12.95 -54.55 15.41
N ALA A 712 -13.86 -54.35 16.36
CA ALA A 712 -15.24 -53.94 16.08
C ALA A 712 -15.27 -52.53 15.42
N ASP A 713 -16.07 -52.35 14.35
CA ASP A 713 -16.18 -51.14 13.48
C ASP A 713 -15.54 -49.86 14.05
N SER A 714 -14.22 -49.73 13.87
CA SER A 714 -13.43 -48.62 14.38
C SER A 714 -12.73 -47.89 13.23
N LEU A 715 -12.50 -46.59 13.39
CA LEU A 715 -11.76 -45.81 12.41
C LEU A 715 -10.27 -46.22 12.40
N ALA A 716 -9.72 -46.70 13.52
CA ALA A 716 -8.41 -47.34 13.57
C ALA A 716 -8.31 -48.55 12.62
N ALA A 717 -9.33 -49.42 12.58
CA ALA A 717 -9.37 -50.56 11.65
C ALA A 717 -9.39 -50.10 10.19
N LYS A 718 -10.18 -49.06 9.86
CA LYS A 718 -10.22 -48.48 8.50
C LYS A 718 -8.87 -47.91 8.07
N ASN A 719 -8.19 -47.21 8.97
CA ASN A 719 -6.88 -46.63 8.71
C ASN A 719 -5.81 -47.72 8.59
N ALA A 720 -5.82 -48.74 9.44
CA ALA A 720 -4.92 -49.89 9.35
C ALA A 720 -5.07 -50.64 8.02
N ILE A 721 -6.30 -50.91 7.60
CA ILE A 721 -6.61 -51.53 6.30
C ILE A 721 -6.06 -50.68 5.15
N SER A 722 -6.24 -49.36 5.21
CA SER A 722 -5.82 -48.44 4.15
C SER A 722 -4.29 -48.28 4.09
N LEU A 723 -3.62 -48.22 5.25
CA LEU A 723 -2.16 -48.14 5.37
C LEU A 723 -1.49 -49.41 4.82
N LEU A 724 -1.96 -50.60 5.22
CA LEU A 724 -1.44 -51.89 4.72
C LEU A 724 -1.66 -52.05 3.21
N ALA A 725 -2.76 -51.52 2.68
CA ALA A 725 -3.02 -51.52 1.25
C ALA A 725 -2.05 -50.62 0.47
N GLY A 726 -1.61 -49.50 1.05
CA GLY A 726 -0.64 -48.58 0.44
C GLY A 726 0.71 -49.24 0.13
N GLU A 727 1.16 -50.16 0.99
CA GLU A 727 2.40 -50.94 0.81
C GLU A 727 2.22 -52.21 -0.05
N ALA A 728 1.02 -52.44 -0.58
CA ALA A 728 0.67 -53.61 -1.39
C ALA A 728 1.01 -54.97 -0.73
N ASP A 729 0.81 -55.10 0.59
CA ASP A 729 1.03 -56.38 1.30
C ASP A 729 -0.03 -57.42 0.90
N SER A 730 0.37 -58.41 0.10
CA SER A 730 -0.54 -59.45 -0.41
C SER A 730 -1.19 -60.31 0.68
N LEU A 731 -0.64 -60.33 1.90
CA LEU A 731 -1.20 -61.03 3.06
C LEU A 731 -2.50 -60.40 3.57
N LEU A 732 -2.83 -59.19 3.11
CA LEU A 732 -4.06 -58.47 3.45
C LEU A 732 -5.31 -59.07 2.77
N VAL A 733 -5.18 -59.65 1.58
CA VAL A 733 -6.32 -60.07 0.73
C VAL A 733 -7.32 -61.01 1.45
N PRO A 734 -6.88 -62.06 2.18
CA PRO A 734 -7.79 -62.95 2.90
C PRO A 734 -8.63 -62.21 3.97
N TYR A 735 -8.02 -61.27 4.70
CA TYR A 735 -8.72 -60.48 5.71
C TYR A 735 -9.80 -59.58 5.08
N ILE A 736 -9.51 -59.01 3.91
CA ILE A 736 -10.46 -58.15 3.19
C ILE A 736 -11.68 -58.95 2.73
N GLN A 737 -11.49 -60.18 2.26
CA GLN A 737 -12.60 -61.04 1.85
C GLN A 737 -13.45 -61.49 3.03
N GLU A 738 -12.83 -61.80 4.17
CA GLU A 738 -13.55 -62.10 5.41
C GLU A 738 -14.41 -60.91 5.85
N LEU A 739 -13.85 -59.70 5.85
CA LEU A 739 -14.57 -58.47 6.18
C LEU A 739 -15.75 -58.18 5.22
N LEU A 740 -15.56 -58.41 3.91
CA LEU A 740 -16.62 -58.28 2.91
C LEU A 740 -17.74 -59.31 3.16
N THR A 741 -17.40 -60.53 3.55
CA THR A 741 -18.36 -61.59 3.90
C THR A 741 -19.17 -61.23 5.14
N ASP A 742 -18.51 -60.61 6.13
CA ASP A 742 -19.11 -60.07 7.34
C ASP A 742 -19.95 -58.78 7.11
N GLY A 743 -19.91 -58.20 5.91
CA GLY A 743 -20.58 -56.95 5.58
C GLY A 743 -19.96 -55.71 6.25
N LYS A 744 -18.70 -55.79 6.68
CA LYS A 744 -17.96 -54.70 7.32
C LYS A 744 -17.12 -53.93 6.31
N TYR A 745 -17.00 -52.61 6.51
CA TYR A 745 -16.09 -51.74 5.76
C TYR A 745 -16.17 -51.82 4.22
N ILE A 746 -17.33 -52.19 3.67
CA ILE A 746 -17.51 -52.54 2.25
C ILE A 746 -16.85 -51.53 1.28
N PRO A 747 -17.05 -50.20 1.37
CA PRO A 747 -16.37 -49.25 0.48
C PRO A 747 -14.84 -49.32 0.53
N THR A 748 -14.27 -49.43 1.74
CA THR A 748 -12.82 -49.49 1.97
C THR A 748 -12.26 -50.79 1.42
N CYS A 749 -12.88 -51.92 1.76
CA CYS A 749 -12.47 -53.25 1.28
C CYS A 749 -12.48 -53.34 -0.26
N LEU A 750 -13.53 -52.85 -0.91
CA LEU A 750 -13.60 -52.80 -2.38
C LEU A 750 -12.53 -51.89 -2.98
N SER A 751 -12.22 -50.75 -2.34
CA SER A 751 -11.15 -49.87 -2.82
C SER A 751 -9.78 -50.51 -2.70
N VAL A 752 -9.51 -51.18 -1.58
CA VAL A 752 -8.22 -51.83 -1.26
C VAL A 752 -7.91 -52.99 -2.21
N LEU A 753 -8.91 -53.82 -2.55
CA LEU A 753 -8.70 -54.91 -3.51
C LEU A 753 -8.17 -54.41 -4.86
N GLY A 754 -8.44 -53.15 -5.23
CA GLY A 754 -7.94 -52.50 -6.45
C GLY A 754 -6.41 -52.39 -6.57
N VAL A 755 -5.69 -52.50 -5.45
CA VAL A 755 -4.22 -52.47 -5.40
C VAL A 755 -3.60 -53.82 -5.76
N TYR A 756 -4.36 -54.91 -5.68
CA TYR A 756 -3.87 -56.28 -5.83
C TYR A 756 -4.35 -56.94 -7.12
N PRO A 757 -3.57 -56.89 -8.23
CA PRO A 757 -3.96 -57.45 -9.53
C PRO A 757 -3.79 -58.97 -9.57
N ASN A 758 -4.44 -59.70 -8.66
CA ASN A 758 -4.44 -61.15 -8.60
C ASN A 758 -5.83 -61.72 -8.92
N GLU A 759 -5.88 -63.00 -9.28
CA GLU A 759 -7.13 -63.69 -9.69
C GLU A 759 -8.23 -63.58 -8.62
N GLU A 760 -7.84 -63.65 -7.36
CA GLU A 760 -8.73 -63.64 -6.21
C GLU A 760 -9.42 -62.27 -5.98
N SER A 761 -8.66 -61.19 -6.05
CA SER A 761 -9.17 -59.81 -5.98
C SER A 761 -10.06 -59.47 -7.17
N ILE A 762 -9.65 -59.85 -8.39
CA ILE A 762 -10.42 -59.63 -9.62
C ILE A 762 -11.76 -60.38 -9.54
N ALA A 763 -11.73 -61.66 -9.14
CA ALA A 763 -12.94 -62.46 -8.98
C ALA A 763 -13.88 -61.86 -7.93
N THR A 764 -13.34 -61.38 -6.81
CA THR A 764 -14.11 -60.72 -5.76
C THR A 764 -14.76 -59.45 -6.28
N LEU A 765 -14.00 -58.49 -6.81
CA LEU A 765 -14.51 -57.21 -7.32
C LEU A 765 -15.54 -57.39 -8.45
N SER A 766 -15.35 -58.38 -9.31
CA SER A 766 -16.28 -58.67 -10.42
C SER A 766 -17.69 -59.02 -9.93
N GLN A 767 -17.80 -59.69 -8.78
CA GLN A 767 -19.11 -60.01 -8.17
C GLN A 767 -19.84 -58.74 -7.70
N TRP A 768 -19.10 -57.70 -7.31
CA TRP A 768 -19.66 -56.45 -6.81
C TRP A 768 -20.13 -55.49 -7.92
N LEU A 769 -19.76 -55.73 -9.18
CA LEU A 769 -20.24 -54.97 -10.33
C LEU A 769 -21.75 -55.09 -10.58
N VAL A 770 -22.41 -56.11 -10.00
CA VAL A 770 -23.86 -56.32 -10.12
C VAL A 770 -24.61 -56.08 -8.80
N HIS A 771 -23.94 -55.52 -7.79
CA HIS A 771 -24.54 -55.27 -6.48
C HIS A 771 -25.69 -54.25 -6.58
N PRO A 772 -26.83 -54.40 -5.87
CA PRO A 772 -27.99 -53.49 -6.02
C PRO A 772 -27.72 -52.02 -5.63
N VAL A 773 -26.64 -51.75 -4.89
CA VAL A 773 -26.20 -50.41 -4.50
C VAL A 773 -25.17 -49.88 -5.50
N GLU A 774 -25.57 -48.89 -6.30
CA GLU A 774 -24.75 -48.24 -7.35
C GLU A 774 -23.38 -47.75 -6.84
N ARG A 775 -23.30 -47.26 -5.60
CA ARG A 775 -22.03 -46.85 -4.96
C ARG A 775 -21.00 -47.98 -4.94
N TYR A 776 -21.40 -49.21 -4.64
CA TYR A 776 -20.48 -50.35 -4.56
C TYR A 776 -20.10 -50.86 -5.94
N GLN A 777 -21.03 -50.82 -6.90
CA GLN A 777 -20.73 -51.11 -8.31
C GLN A 777 -19.67 -50.14 -8.83
N PHE A 778 -19.81 -48.84 -8.54
CA PHE A 778 -18.84 -47.82 -8.95
C PHE A 778 -17.46 -48.03 -8.33
N ILE A 779 -17.38 -48.27 -7.02
CA ILE A 779 -16.10 -48.52 -6.34
C ILE A 779 -15.44 -49.77 -6.90
N ALA A 780 -16.20 -50.86 -7.09
CA ALA A 780 -15.67 -52.09 -7.68
C ALA A 780 -15.17 -51.89 -9.12
N ALA A 781 -15.91 -51.15 -9.94
CA ALA A 781 -15.50 -50.82 -11.31
C ALA A 781 -14.23 -49.97 -11.33
N ARG A 782 -14.15 -48.95 -10.48
CA ARG A 782 -12.97 -48.10 -10.33
C ARG A 782 -11.74 -48.90 -9.87
N SER A 783 -11.91 -49.80 -8.89
CA SER A 783 -10.84 -50.66 -8.39
C SER A 783 -10.35 -51.68 -9.43
N LEU A 784 -11.24 -52.24 -10.25
CA LEU A 784 -10.83 -53.08 -11.39
C LEU A 784 -10.07 -52.26 -12.44
N ALA A 785 -10.46 -51.01 -12.66
CA ALA A 785 -9.80 -50.14 -13.63
C ALA A 785 -8.38 -49.77 -13.21
N SER A 786 -8.15 -49.51 -11.91
CA SER A 786 -6.81 -49.16 -11.38
C SER A 786 -5.78 -50.29 -11.51
N MET A 787 -6.22 -51.54 -11.65
CA MET A 787 -5.32 -52.69 -11.83
C MET A 787 -4.66 -52.74 -13.20
N GLN A 788 -5.23 -52.08 -14.22
CA GLN A 788 -4.70 -51.99 -15.59
C GLN A 788 -4.28 -53.34 -16.23
N THR A 789 -5.01 -54.42 -15.96
CA THR A 789 -4.72 -55.74 -16.57
C THR A 789 -5.62 -56.02 -17.78
N PRO A 790 -5.19 -56.85 -18.75
CA PRO A 790 -6.04 -57.25 -19.87
C PRO A 790 -7.38 -57.88 -19.43
N GLU A 791 -7.34 -58.65 -18.34
CA GLU A 791 -8.52 -59.33 -17.80
C GLU A 791 -9.51 -58.35 -17.16
N THR A 792 -9.03 -57.39 -16.38
CA THR A 792 -9.91 -56.36 -15.78
C THR A 792 -10.52 -55.45 -16.83
N ASN A 793 -9.76 -55.08 -17.86
CA ASN A 793 -10.26 -54.31 -19.01
C ASN A 793 -11.36 -55.08 -19.77
N ARG A 794 -11.19 -56.39 -19.96
CA ARG A 794 -12.21 -57.25 -20.58
C ARG A 794 -13.51 -57.26 -19.78
N ILE A 795 -13.41 -57.47 -18.47
CA ILE A 795 -14.56 -57.49 -17.54
C ILE A 795 -15.30 -56.14 -17.54
N LEU A 796 -14.57 -55.04 -17.53
CA LEU A 796 -15.14 -53.69 -17.54
C LEU A 796 -15.82 -53.36 -18.88
N ARG A 797 -15.26 -53.80 -20.02
CA ARG A 797 -15.88 -53.60 -21.34
C ARG A 797 -17.22 -54.31 -21.49
N GLU A 798 -17.42 -55.44 -20.83
CA GLU A 798 -18.74 -56.11 -20.78
C GLU A 798 -19.83 -55.24 -20.11
N LYS A 799 -19.45 -54.16 -19.42
CA LYS A 799 -20.35 -53.19 -18.75
C LYS A 799 -20.53 -51.86 -19.50
N LEU A 800 -20.02 -51.70 -20.73
CA LEU A 800 -20.11 -50.46 -21.52
C LEU A 800 -21.53 -49.90 -21.72
N VAL A 801 -22.55 -50.75 -21.58
CA VAL A 801 -23.97 -50.40 -21.77
C VAL A 801 -24.73 -50.16 -20.46
N ASP A 802 -24.04 -50.12 -19.32
CA ASP A 802 -24.66 -49.94 -18.00
C ASP A 802 -25.39 -48.58 -17.90
N PRO A 803 -26.60 -48.48 -17.30
CA PRO A 803 -27.32 -47.22 -17.18
C PRO A 803 -26.66 -46.21 -16.22
N SER A 804 -25.84 -46.65 -15.26
CA SER A 804 -25.18 -45.79 -14.29
C SER A 804 -24.21 -44.80 -14.94
N PHE A 805 -24.41 -43.51 -14.69
CA PHE A 805 -23.48 -42.49 -15.16
C PHE A 805 -22.09 -42.65 -14.52
N LEU A 806 -22.02 -43.06 -13.25
CA LEU A 806 -20.77 -43.29 -12.54
C LEU A 806 -19.95 -44.42 -13.17
N LEU A 807 -20.57 -45.53 -13.56
CA LEU A 807 -19.88 -46.62 -14.26
C LEU A 807 -19.44 -46.19 -15.67
N LYS A 808 -20.30 -45.49 -16.42
CA LYS A 808 -19.93 -44.96 -17.75
C LYS A 808 -18.68 -44.07 -17.69
N CYS A 809 -18.53 -43.24 -16.65
CA CYS A 809 -17.35 -42.40 -16.48
C CYS A 809 -16.07 -43.24 -16.34
N VAL A 810 -16.07 -44.30 -15.51
CA VAL A 810 -14.90 -45.19 -15.36
C VAL A 810 -14.54 -45.85 -16.69
N LEU A 811 -15.54 -46.33 -17.43
CA LEU A 811 -15.34 -47.06 -18.68
C LEU A 811 -14.83 -46.21 -19.83
N ARG A 812 -15.09 -44.89 -19.83
CA ARG A 812 -14.58 -43.96 -20.85
C ARG A 812 -13.08 -43.70 -20.73
N PHE A 813 -12.50 -43.81 -19.54
CA PHE A 813 -11.05 -43.64 -19.38
C PHE A 813 -10.26 -44.87 -19.87
N LEU A 814 -10.90 -46.04 -20.00
CA LEU A 814 -10.28 -47.26 -20.55
C LEU A 814 -10.13 -47.25 -22.09
N THR A 815 -10.85 -46.36 -22.79
CA THR A 815 -10.82 -46.32 -24.26
C THR A 815 -9.66 -45.50 -24.82
N ASP A 816 -9.08 -44.58 -24.05
CA ASP A 816 -8.06 -43.66 -24.54
C ASP A 816 -6.61 -44.23 -24.49
N GLU A 817 -6.35 -45.31 -23.74
CA GLU A 817 -5.00 -45.90 -23.64
C GLU A 817 -4.67 -46.90 -24.77
N ASP A 818 -5.66 -47.53 -25.41
CA ASP A 818 -5.45 -48.46 -26.54
C ASP A 818 -5.35 -47.74 -27.91
N GLU A 819 -5.62 -46.43 -27.97
CA GLU A 819 -5.48 -45.61 -29.20
C GLU A 819 -4.16 -44.81 -29.25
N ARG A 820 -3.23 -44.99 -28.29
CA ARG A 820 -1.89 -44.37 -28.31
C ARG A 820 -0.78 -45.32 -28.72
#